data_AF-A0A7V1XIA2-F1
#
_entry.id   AF-A0A7V1XIA2-F1
#
_cell.length_a   1.000
_cell.length_b   1.000
_cell.length_c   1.000
_cell.angle_alpha   90.00
_cell.angle_beta   90.00
_cell.angle_gamma   90.00
#
_symmetry.space_group_name_H-M   'P 1'
#
loop_
_entity.id
_entity.type
_entity.pdbx_description
1 polymer ?
#
loop_
_entity_poly.entity_id
_entity_poly.type
_entity_poly.pdbx_seq_one_letter_code
_entity_poly.pdbx_strand_id
1 'polypeptide(L)'
;MSMKRIFVASALALSFISSGCFVYNPTAEFVKQRYTNTVSYFNTFYNAQRAFNDAEQEMLAAQKDFRERSLSGGQFSLPQSSRSKFTTSIEKNSKVLSFYADSKWVDDALLMIGKAYFYLEDDVRAERKFLELEVKFPESDLLNEAMLFLGRSLMRQKKFMEGIKRLDDLYAKTLTTDENIAGLAAVELARYYFNQGNYSQAEKFFSQALPLLDDEEQQAIVQFSIAQCFEKLKNFKKAEEEYKKVADYESGYTLQFTAELSRARMLAQMKRFDEALEMFNSLLDDTKNKEFYASIHFHIAEAMQAQGNRTAAMEKYRYIDTAFARTDEAARSYFALARIYETEEINYDSARVMYSKARAEFPTSLITEEAARKAEIFIKYDTFTKDLARFDSLIVSTKRQKTIDDSVRIHSIDSSAVVAKDTIPISPAEQRNRKTTRPAKKADAKSDSLSAIDSAKIKAAVAKELAYKQLLDSLHRLVTRTRFELGGLFFLELQIPDSAVYWFSKVIQDDPGSDYAPRAVYTIAEIYRTAKERPQTERDSLYHYIITVYPNSPYAHEARKILGLPPVVVEQDSAEELFKKAESFAEERDYQSAIKTYNEVTHKFPTSPYTPKALYAVGWHFENSLVNADSALVFYKKLITEYPSSVYAAAAQPKVIEYENEQKRIAAEKQKKIEEEKRKLEEQKQKEQQEKEAVKTHSQPSPVVQDSLHTPH
;
A
#
# COMPACT_ATOMS: atom_id res chain seq x y z
N MET A 1 62.62 -29.87 -44.62
CA MET A 1 63.48 -30.93 -45.19
C MET A 1 64.59 -31.19 -44.17
N SER A 2 64.65 -32.41 -43.62
CA SER A 2 65.70 -32.97 -42.72
C SER A 2 65.85 -32.28 -41.34
N MET A 3 65.83 -32.95 -40.18
CA MET A 3 66.48 -34.22 -39.86
C MET A 3 65.63 -35.06 -38.88
N LYS A 4 65.13 -36.20 -39.39
CA LYS A 4 65.00 -37.44 -38.63
C LYS A 4 66.41 -38.04 -38.53
N ARG A 5 66.94 -38.26 -37.32
CA ARG A 5 68.00 -39.26 -37.00
C ARG A 5 68.50 -39.15 -35.55
N ILE A 6 67.67 -39.48 -34.56
CA ILE A 6 68.12 -40.04 -33.27
C ILE A 6 67.00 -40.96 -32.75
N PHE A 7 66.81 -42.13 -33.37
CA PHE A 7 65.94 -43.20 -32.84
C PHE A 7 66.33 -44.55 -33.44
N VAL A 8 67.61 -44.94 -33.30
CA VAL A 8 68.06 -46.32 -33.51
C VAL A 8 69.26 -46.58 -32.58
N ALA A 9 68.99 -46.84 -31.30
CA ALA A 9 69.96 -47.46 -30.37
C ALA A 9 69.25 -47.98 -29.11
N SER A 10 68.15 -48.72 -29.25
CA SER A 10 67.50 -49.41 -28.11
C SER A 10 66.78 -50.70 -28.50
N ALA A 11 67.19 -51.33 -29.62
CA ALA A 11 66.53 -52.52 -30.18
C ALA A 11 67.35 -53.82 -30.04
N LEU A 12 68.38 -53.86 -29.19
CA LEU A 12 69.23 -55.05 -29.01
C LEU A 12 69.59 -55.25 -27.53
N ALA A 13 68.59 -55.57 -26.71
CA ALA A 13 68.75 -56.23 -25.41
C ALA A 13 67.46 -56.92 -24.95
N LEU A 14 66.66 -57.44 -25.90
CA LEU A 14 65.45 -58.23 -25.62
C LEU A 14 65.47 -59.48 -26.51
N SER A 15 66.47 -60.33 -26.30
CA SER A 15 66.49 -61.68 -26.85
C SER A 15 67.09 -62.65 -25.84
N PHE A 16 66.41 -62.84 -24.70
CA PHE A 16 66.47 -64.06 -23.90
C PHE A 16 65.18 -64.15 -23.08
N ILE A 17 64.11 -64.61 -23.71
CA ILE A 17 62.99 -65.25 -23.01
C ILE A 17 62.86 -66.64 -23.62
N SER A 18 63.46 -67.62 -22.97
CA SER A 18 62.99 -68.99 -23.07
C SER A 18 63.08 -69.61 -21.70
N SER A 19 61.90 -69.97 -21.20
CA SER A 19 61.65 -70.92 -20.10
C SER A 19 61.74 -70.34 -18.68
N GLY A 20 60.58 -70.30 -18.01
CA GLY A 20 60.51 -70.38 -16.55
C GLY A 20 59.77 -69.22 -15.89
N CYS A 21 58.59 -69.54 -15.35
CA CYS A 21 57.87 -68.85 -14.28
C CYS A 21 57.51 -67.36 -14.46
N PHE A 22 56.26 -67.04 -14.12
CA PHE A 22 55.82 -65.70 -13.74
C PHE A 22 56.68 -65.21 -12.57
N VAL A 23 57.86 -64.67 -12.86
CA VAL A 23 58.67 -63.92 -11.91
C VAL A 23 58.29 -62.46 -12.12
N TYR A 24 57.56 -61.92 -11.13
CA TYR A 24 57.41 -60.49 -10.92
C TYR A 24 58.79 -59.84 -11.12
N ASN A 25 58.98 -59.10 -12.21
CA ASN A 25 60.25 -58.46 -12.53
C ASN A 25 60.19 -56.99 -12.10
N PRO A 26 60.63 -56.65 -10.88
CA PRO A 26 60.53 -55.29 -10.35
C PRO A 26 61.26 -54.25 -11.20
N THR A 27 62.27 -54.65 -11.99
CA THR A 27 62.98 -53.73 -12.89
C THR A 27 62.15 -53.35 -14.12
N ALA A 28 61.34 -54.26 -14.66
CA ALA A 28 60.46 -53.99 -15.78
C ALA A 28 59.26 -53.12 -15.36
N GLU A 29 58.67 -53.41 -14.19
CA GLU A 29 57.58 -52.60 -13.63
C GLU A 29 58.07 -51.17 -13.29
N PHE A 30 59.28 -51.03 -12.75
CA PHE A 30 59.92 -49.75 -12.47
C PHE A 30 60.15 -48.89 -13.73
N VAL A 31 60.66 -49.47 -14.81
CA VAL A 31 60.88 -48.77 -16.09
C VAL A 31 59.54 -48.38 -16.73
N LYS A 32 58.55 -49.29 -16.71
CA LYS A 32 57.19 -49.03 -17.18
C LYS A 32 56.55 -47.87 -16.43
N GLN A 33 56.62 -47.86 -15.10
CA GLN A 33 56.03 -46.82 -14.26
C GLN A 33 56.71 -45.46 -14.50
N ARG A 34 58.04 -45.40 -14.62
CA ARG A 34 58.75 -44.16 -15.00
C ARG A 34 58.36 -43.67 -16.38
N TYR A 35 58.25 -44.56 -17.36
CA TYR A 35 57.78 -44.21 -18.70
C TYR A 35 56.36 -43.64 -18.68
N THR A 36 55.41 -44.32 -18.02
CA THR A 36 54.02 -43.85 -17.86
C THR A 36 53.97 -42.48 -17.18
N ASN A 37 54.77 -42.23 -16.14
CA ASN A 37 54.85 -40.95 -15.45
C ASN A 37 55.41 -39.83 -16.34
N THR A 38 56.44 -40.10 -17.15
CA THR A 38 57.02 -39.12 -18.08
C THR A 38 56.07 -38.79 -19.23
N VAL A 39 55.44 -39.81 -19.82
CA VAL A 39 54.50 -39.66 -20.94
C VAL A 39 53.24 -38.90 -20.50
N SER A 40 52.63 -39.29 -19.38
CA SER A 40 51.46 -38.59 -18.84
C SER A 40 51.76 -37.13 -18.47
N TYR A 41 52.96 -36.85 -17.95
CA TYR A 41 53.41 -35.49 -17.65
C TYR A 41 53.51 -34.61 -18.91
N PHE A 42 54.40 -34.96 -19.84
CA PHE A 42 54.72 -34.09 -20.98
C PHE A 42 53.60 -34.05 -22.03
N ASN A 43 52.84 -35.13 -22.19
CA ASN A 43 51.77 -35.15 -23.19
C ASN A 43 50.47 -34.51 -22.69
N THR A 44 50.23 -34.43 -21.39
CA THR A 44 48.89 -34.07 -20.88
C THR A 44 48.92 -33.25 -19.60
N PHE A 45 49.47 -33.79 -18.50
CA PHE A 45 49.34 -33.18 -17.18
C PHE A 45 50.02 -31.79 -17.09
N TYR A 46 51.22 -31.62 -17.65
CA TYR A 46 51.91 -30.31 -17.64
C TYR A 46 51.05 -29.19 -18.25
N ASN A 47 50.38 -29.48 -19.36
CA ASN A 47 49.49 -28.52 -20.01
C ASN A 47 48.20 -28.28 -19.21
N ALA A 48 47.72 -29.29 -18.49
CA ALA A 48 46.56 -29.18 -17.61
C ALA A 48 46.88 -28.30 -16.39
N GLN A 49 48.06 -28.52 -15.80
CA GLN A 49 48.57 -27.78 -14.65
C GLN A 49 48.83 -26.33 -15.00
N ARG A 50 49.50 -26.07 -16.13
CA ARG A 50 49.71 -24.70 -16.61
C ARG A 50 48.38 -23.96 -16.83
N ALA A 51 47.42 -24.59 -17.51
CA ALA A 51 46.11 -23.96 -17.74
C ALA A 51 45.38 -23.62 -16.43
N PHE A 52 45.47 -24.49 -15.43
CA PHE A 52 44.89 -24.24 -14.11
C PHE A 52 45.58 -23.08 -13.39
N ASN A 53 46.91 -23.10 -13.31
CA ASN A 53 47.68 -22.07 -12.62
C ASN A 53 47.45 -20.69 -13.28
N ASP A 54 47.43 -20.64 -14.62
CA ASP A 54 47.12 -19.43 -15.38
C ASP A 54 45.68 -18.95 -15.16
N ALA A 55 44.74 -19.84 -14.81
CA ALA A 55 43.35 -19.49 -14.51
C ALA A 55 43.19 -18.99 -13.07
N GLU A 56 43.84 -19.67 -12.12
CA GLU A 56 43.81 -19.35 -10.70
C GLU A 56 44.51 -18.02 -10.42
N GLN A 57 45.68 -17.77 -11.01
CA GLN A 57 46.35 -16.47 -10.90
C GLN A 57 45.48 -15.32 -11.43
N GLU A 58 44.85 -15.51 -12.59
CA GLU A 58 43.96 -14.51 -13.18
C GLU A 58 42.71 -14.26 -12.31
N MET A 59 42.13 -15.33 -11.75
CA MET A 59 41.01 -15.24 -10.82
C MET A 59 41.41 -14.50 -9.55
N LEU A 60 42.54 -14.85 -8.91
CA LEU A 60 42.99 -14.24 -7.66
C LEU A 60 43.31 -12.75 -7.87
N ALA A 61 43.95 -12.39 -8.98
CA ALA A 61 44.17 -11.00 -9.36
C ALA A 61 42.84 -10.23 -9.54
N ALA A 62 41.87 -10.84 -10.22
CA ALA A 62 40.54 -10.26 -10.37
C ALA A 62 39.78 -10.13 -9.04
N GLN A 63 39.91 -11.11 -8.13
CA GLN A 63 39.32 -11.06 -6.79
C GLN A 63 39.96 -9.97 -5.92
N LYS A 64 41.28 -9.79 -6.02
CA LYS A 64 41.98 -8.70 -5.34
C LYS A 64 41.50 -7.33 -5.84
N ASP A 65 41.52 -7.14 -7.16
CA ASP A 65 41.04 -5.91 -7.80
C ASP A 65 39.57 -5.61 -7.48
N PHE A 66 38.72 -6.65 -7.44
CA PHE A 66 37.33 -6.54 -7.02
C PHE A 66 37.19 -6.09 -5.57
N ARG A 67 37.96 -6.68 -4.63
CA ARG A 67 37.96 -6.30 -3.21
C ARG A 67 38.49 -4.88 -2.99
N GLU A 68 39.46 -4.45 -3.80
CA GLU A 68 40.02 -3.10 -3.71
C GLU A 68 39.02 -2.04 -4.22
N ARG A 69 38.28 -2.33 -5.29
CA ARG A 69 37.33 -1.38 -5.88
C ARG A 69 35.93 -1.41 -5.26
N SER A 70 35.54 -2.50 -4.62
CA SER A 70 34.17 -2.71 -4.13
C SER A 70 34.08 -2.60 -2.61
N LEU A 71 33.68 -1.42 -2.11
CA LEU A 71 33.16 -1.28 -0.76
C LEU A 71 31.70 -1.76 -0.63
N SER A 72 30.96 -1.77 -1.74
CA SER A 72 29.48 -1.71 -1.73
C SER A 72 28.79 -3.01 -2.15
N GLY A 73 29.39 -4.17 -1.90
CA GLY A 73 28.66 -5.45 -1.98
C GLY A 73 28.32 -5.92 -3.40
N GLY A 74 29.20 -5.66 -4.39
CA GLY A 74 29.06 -6.28 -5.70
C GLY A 74 29.19 -7.80 -5.65
N GLN A 75 28.67 -8.48 -6.67
CA GLN A 75 28.94 -9.91 -6.84
C GLN A 75 30.17 -10.09 -7.72
N PHE A 76 31.20 -10.75 -7.19
CA PHE A 76 32.34 -11.16 -7.98
C PHE A 76 31.88 -12.15 -9.06
N SER A 77 32.32 -11.94 -10.30
CA SER A 77 32.10 -12.86 -11.40
C SER A 77 33.43 -13.33 -11.95
N LEU A 78 33.59 -14.65 -12.08
CA LEU A 78 34.81 -15.27 -12.60
C LEU A 78 35.06 -14.83 -14.07
N PRO A 79 36.27 -14.32 -14.41
CA PRO A 79 36.62 -13.91 -15.77
C PRO A 79 36.40 -15.03 -16.81
N GLN A 80 35.91 -14.66 -18.00
CA GLN A 80 35.60 -15.63 -19.05
C GLN A 80 36.83 -16.42 -19.52
N SER A 81 37.99 -15.75 -19.54
CA SER A 81 39.31 -16.34 -19.76
C SER A 81 39.65 -17.40 -18.71
N SER A 82 39.49 -17.08 -17.41
CA SER A 82 39.67 -18.06 -16.32
C SER A 82 38.71 -19.24 -16.47
N ARG A 83 37.42 -19.00 -16.80
CA ARG A 83 36.43 -20.07 -17.05
C ARG A 83 36.89 -21.03 -18.16
N SER A 84 37.37 -20.47 -19.29
CA SER A 84 37.87 -21.24 -20.43
C SER A 84 39.11 -22.08 -20.06
N LYS A 85 40.05 -21.48 -19.32
CA LYS A 85 41.27 -22.16 -18.88
C LYS A 85 40.99 -23.26 -17.85
N PHE A 86 40.08 -23.06 -16.89
CA PHE A 86 39.63 -24.10 -15.98
C PHE A 86 38.97 -25.26 -16.74
N THR A 87 38.13 -24.97 -17.73
CA THR A 87 37.53 -26.00 -18.60
C THR A 87 38.61 -26.80 -19.33
N THR A 88 39.61 -26.11 -19.89
CA THR A 88 40.77 -26.75 -20.54
C THR A 88 41.56 -27.64 -19.58
N SER A 89 41.76 -27.19 -18.33
CA SER A 89 42.41 -27.96 -17.29
C SER A 89 41.62 -29.24 -16.96
N ILE A 90 40.30 -29.13 -16.80
CA ILE A 90 39.41 -30.27 -16.54
C ILE A 90 39.52 -31.30 -17.67
N GLU A 91 39.43 -30.87 -18.93
CA GLU A 91 39.52 -31.76 -20.09
C GLU A 91 40.84 -32.52 -20.14
N LYS A 92 41.97 -31.83 -19.92
CA LYS A 92 43.29 -32.44 -19.97
C LYS A 92 43.54 -33.35 -18.76
N ASN A 93 43.20 -32.93 -17.55
CA ASN A 93 43.31 -33.78 -16.36
C ASN A 93 42.40 -35.02 -16.46
N SER A 94 41.22 -34.91 -17.07
CA SER A 94 40.35 -36.07 -17.32
C SER A 94 41.00 -37.11 -18.25
N LYS A 95 41.86 -36.68 -19.17
CA LYS A 95 42.69 -37.58 -20.00
C LYS A 95 43.77 -38.29 -19.17
N VAL A 96 44.32 -37.63 -18.14
CA VAL A 96 45.21 -38.27 -17.18
C VAL A 96 44.49 -39.41 -16.47
N LEU A 97 43.29 -39.16 -15.96
CA LEU A 97 42.50 -40.17 -15.25
C LEU A 97 42.08 -41.36 -16.13
N SER A 98 41.84 -41.14 -17.43
CA SER A 98 41.33 -42.18 -18.34
C SER A 98 42.43 -42.99 -19.02
N PHE A 99 43.54 -42.36 -19.43
CA PHE A 99 44.60 -43.02 -20.19
C PHE A 99 45.83 -43.38 -19.37
N TYR A 100 45.97 -42.81 -18.17
CA TYR A 100 47.16 -42.95 -17.33
C TYR A 100 46.77 -43.16 -15.86
N ALA A 101 45.80 -44.06 -15.60
CA ALA A 101 45.25 -44.31 -14.27
C ALA A 101 46.27 -44.79 -13.22
N ASP A 102 47.41 -45.36 -13.65
CA ASP A 102 48.51 -45.81 -12.78
C ASP A 102 49.60 -44.73 -12.60
N SER A 103 49.38 -43.52 -13.13
CA SER A 103 50.35 -42.43 -13.06
C SER A 103 50.39 -41.80 -11.66
N LYS A 104 51.57 -41.33 -11.27
CA LYS A 104 51.75 -40.59 -10.01
C LYS A 104 51.04 -39.23 -9.95
N TRP A 105 50.45 -38.77 -11.07
CA TRP A 105 49.79 -37.47 -11.19
C TRP A 105 48.26 -37.56 -11.08
N VAL A 106 47.73 -38.72 -10.69
CA VAL A 106 46.29 -38.98 -10.68
C VAL A 106 45.61 -38.24 -9.53
N ASP A 107 46.21 -38.22 -8.35
CA ASP A 107 45.76 -37.43 -7.21
C ASP A 107 45.87 -35.91 -7.48
N ASP A 108 46.98 -35.44 -8.06
CA ASP A 108 47.10 -34.07 -8.55
C ASP A 108 45.95 -33.73 -9.52
N ALA A 109 45.73 -34.57 -10.52
CA ALA A 109 44.68 -34.36 -11.52
C ALA A 109 43.27 -34.33 -10.88
N LEU A 110 43.00 -35.18 -9.89
CA LEU A 110 41.74 -35.19 -9.15
C LEU A 110 41.53 -33.89 -8.36
N LEU A 111 42.54 -33.42 -7.62
CA LEU A 111 42.48 -32.16 -6.87
C LEU A 111 42.22 -30.99 -7.83
N MET A 112 42.98 -30.90 -8.92
CA MET A 112 42.87 -29.81 -9.90
C MET A 112 41.51 -29.79 -10.60
N ILE A 113 40.97 -30.95 -10.97
CA ILE A 113 39.61 -31.04 -11.52
C ILE A 113 38.59 -30.58 -10.47
N GLY A 114 38.72 -31.04 -9.23
CA GLY A 114 37.83 -30.66 -8.13
C GLY A 114 37.81 -29.15 -7.88
N LYS A 115 38.99 -28.53 -7.73
CA LYS A 115 39.13 -27.08 -7.56
C LYS A 115 38.59 -26.31 -8.77
N ALA A 116 38.85 -26.78 -10.00
CA ALA A 116 38.33 -26.14 -11.20
C ALA A 116 36.80 -26.18 -11.24
N TYR A 117 36.16 -27.31 -10.92
CA TYR A 117 34.71 -27.38 -10.80
C TYR A 117 34.17 -26.45 -9.70
N PHE A 118 34.85 -26.39 -8.54
CA PHE A 118 34.49 -25.49 -7.45
C PHE A 118 34.54 -24.02 -7.88
N TYR A 119 35.58 -23.57 -8.58
CA TYR A 119 35.67 -22.18 -9.06
C TYR A 119 34.66 -21.89 -10.19
N LEU A 120 34.28 -22.90 -10.97
CA LEU A 120 33.20 -22.81 -11.95
C LEU A 120 31.79 -22.87 -11.34
N GLU A 121 31.68 -22.89 -10.00
CA GLU A 121 30.42 -22.99 -9.25
C GLU A 121 29.65 -24.31 -9.49
N ASP A 122 30.35 -25.36 -9.93
CA ASP A 122 29.80 -26.72 -10.03
C ASP A 122 30.20 -27.56 -8.81
N ASP A 123 29.59 -27.24 -7.68
CA ASP A 123 29.94 -27.86 -6.40
C ASP A 123 29.65 -29.37 -6.35
N VAL A 124 28.69 -29.86 -7.14
CA VAL A 124 28.33 -31.29 -7.18
C VAL A 124 29.42 -32.12 -7.87
N ARG A 125 29.97 -31.64 -8.99
CA ARG A 125 31.10 -32.32 -9.64
C ARG A 125 32.40 -32.14 -8.86
N ALA A 126 32.58 -31.01 -8.19
CA ALA A 126 33.71 -30.79 -7.28
C ALA A 126 33.70 -31.81 -6.12
N GLU A 127 32.58 -31.92 -5.40
CA GLU A 127 32.37 -32.88 -4.31
C GLU A 127 32.76 -34.30 -4.71
N ARG A 128 32.27 -34.78 -5.87
CA ARG A 128 32.59 -36.13 -6.38
C ARG A 128 34.08 -36.35 -6.57
N LYS A 129 34.82 -35.33 -7.00
CA LYS A 129 36.26 -35.45 -7.29
C LYS A 129 37.10 -35.44 -6.03
N PHE A 130 36.73 -34.64 -5.03
CA PHE A 130 37.39 -34.67 -3.73
C PHE A 130 37.13 -35.99 -2.99
N LEU A 131 35.90 -36.52 -3.03
CA LEU A 131 35.59 -37.84 -2.48
C LEU A 131 36.33 -38.97 -3.21
N GLU A 132 36.49 -38.86 -4.54
CA GLU A 132 37.28 -39.83 -5.30
C GLU A 132 38.76 -39.83 -4.88
N LEU A 133 39.34 -38.65 -4.58
CA LEU A 133 40.68 -38.53 -4.04
C LEU A 133 40.79 -39.14 -2.63
N GLU A 134 39.84 -38.82 -1.73
CA GLU A 134 39.78 -39.37 -0.38
C GLU A 134 39.78 -40.90 -0.37
N VAL A 135 38.98 -41.52 -1.23
CA VAL A 135 38.82 -42.98 -1.27
C VAL A 135 40.02 -43.67 -1.92
N LYS A 136 40.56 -43.10 -3.02
CA LYS A 136 41.63 -43.76 -3.79
C LYS A 136 43.04 -43.47 -3.27
N PHE A 137 43.23 -42.31 -2.63
CA PHE A 137 44.54 -41.81 -2.20
C PHE A 137 44.50 -41.27 -0.77
N PRO A 138 44.17 -42.10 0.24
CA PRO A 138 44.03 -41.67 1.64
C PRO A 138 45.33 -41.17 2.29
N GLU A 139 46.49 -41.49 1.69
CA GLU A 139 47.83 -41.08 2.15
C GLU A 139 48.43 -39.96 1.28
N SER A 140 47.67 -39.36 0.36
CA SER A 140 48.17 -38.27 -0.48
C SER A 140 48.37 -37.00 0.36
N ASP A 141 49.51 -36.32 0.17
CA ASP A 141 49.79 -35.02 0.79
C ASP A 141 48.75 -33.95 0.38
N LEU A 142 48.03 -34.17 -0.72
CA LEU A 142 46.97 -33.29 -1.24
C LEU A 142 45.61 -33.50 -0.57
N LEU A 143 45.48 -34.52 0.27
CA LEU A 143 44.18 -34.91 0.83
C LEU A 143 43.58 -33.82 1.71
N ASN A 144 44.39 -33.18 2.56
CA ASN A 144 43.90 -32.15 3.48
C ASN A 144 43.34 -30.94 2.71
N GLU A 145 44.02 -30.50 1.64
CA GLU A 145 43.52 -29.45 0.75
C GLU A 145 42.22 -29.89 0.06
N ALA A 146 42.16 -31.12 -0.47
CA ALA A 146 40.95 -31.65 -1.08
C ALA A 146 39.76 -31.66 -0.12
N MET A 147 39.98 -32.01 1.15
CA MET A 147 38.94 -32.04 2.18
C MET A 147 38.47 -30.65 2.59
N LEU A 148 39.36 -29.65 2.59
CA LEU A 148 38.97 -28.25 2.79
C LEU A 148 38.00 -27.80 1.69
N PHE A 149 38.33 -28.08 0.42
CA PHE A 149 37.46 -27.74 -0.69
C PHE A 149 36.17 -28.57 -0.73
N LEU A 150 36.19 -29.83 -0.30
CA LEU A 150 34.98 -30.63 -0.10
C LEU A 150 34.04 -29.95 0.92
N GLY A 151 34.57 -29.57 2.07
CA GLY A 151 33.82 -28.82 3.09
C GLY A 151 33.18 -27.56 2.51
N ARG A 152 33.97 -26.74 1.79
CA ARG A 152 33.47 -25.54 1.11
C ARG A 152 32.35 -25.84 0.10
N SER A 153 32.52 -26.87 -0.74
CA SER A 153 31.49 -27.30 -1.71
C SER A 153 30.19 -27.70 -1.02
N LEU A 154 30.26 -28.46 0.07
CA LEU A 154 29.08 -28.86 0.85
C LEU A 154 28.36 -27.64 1.45
N MET A 155 29.12 -26.66 1.94
CA MET A 155 28.57 -25.41 2.49
C MET A 155 27.82 -24.60 1.43
N ARG A 156 28.37 -24.46 0.21
CA ARG A 156 27.70 -23.76 -0.90
C ARG A 156 26.44 -24.47 -1.38
N GLN A 157 26.45 -25.80 -1.37
CA GLN A 157 25.27 -26.63 -1.64
C GLN A 157 24.21 -26.57 -0.53
N LYS A 158 24.45 -25.81 0.55
CA LYS A 158 23.59 -25.73 1.74
C LYS A 158 23.46 -27.04 2.51
N LYS A 159 24.36 -28.01 2.29
CA LYS A 159 24.50 -29.24 3.08
C LYS A 159 25.26 -28.96 4.38
N PHE A 160 24.78 -27.99 5.16
CA PHE A 160 25.54 -27.39 6.27
C PHE A 160 25.97 -28.41 7.34
N MET A 161 25.09 -29.35 7.72
CA MET A 161 25.41 -30.35 8.74
C MET A 161 26.61 -31.21 8.35
N GLU A 162 26.67 -31.65 7.09
CA GLU A 162 27.76 -32.47 6.57
C GLU A 162 29.03 -31.63 6.38
N GLY A 163 28.89 -30.43 5.79
CA GLY A 163 30.01 -29.52 5.57
C GLY A 163 30.70 -29.09 6.86
N ILE A 164 29.94 -28.73 7.89
CA ILE A 164 30.46 -28.36 9.21
C ILE A 164 31.20 -29.54 9.83
N LYS A 165 30.59 -30.74 9.82
CA LYS A 165 31.24 -31.93 10.36
C LYS A 165 32.58 -32.21 9.67
N ARG A 166 32.60 -32.17 8.32
CA ARG A 166 33.83 -32.39 7.55
C ARG A 166 34.91 -31.36 7.85
N LEU A 167 34.54 -30.08 8.00
CA LEU A 167 35.48 -29.01 8.31
C LEU A 167 35.99 -29.08 9.76
N ASP A 168 35.14 -29.46 10.71
CA ASP A 168 35.50 -29.64 12.13
C ASP A 168 36.43 -30.86 12.31
N ASP A 169 36.10 -31.98 11.67
CA ASP A 169 36.96 -33.17 11.63
C ASP A 169 38.33 -32.85 11.00
N LEU A 170 38.34 -32.06 9.91
CA LEU A 170 39.57 -31.60 9.27
C LEU A 170 40.39 -30.72 10.19
N TYR A 171 39.78 -29.69 10.80
CA TYR A 171 40.42 -28.80 11.76
C TYR A 171 41.10 -29.57 12.90
N ALA A 172 40.37 -30.52 13.51
CA ALA A 172 40.90 -31.32 14.61
C ALA A 172 42.06 -32.23 14.17
N LYS A 173 41.99 -32.80 12.97
CA LYS A 173 43.03 -33.68 12.41
C LYS A 173 44.30 -32.92 12.06
N THR A 174 44.19 -31.72 11.50
CA THR A 174 45.33 -30.98 10.95
C THR A 174 45.97 -30.00 11.92
N LEU A 175 45.38 -29.77 13.09
CA LEU A 175 45.82 -28.75 14.06
C LEU A 175 47.32 -28.76 14.39
N THR A 176 47.98 -29.93 14.39
CA THR A 176 49.43 -30.06 14.68
C THR A 176 50.25 -30.57 13.51
N THR A 177 49.62 -30.94 12.40
CA THR A 177 50.31 -31.55 11.24
C THR A 177 50.31 -30.64 10.01
N ASP A 178 49.34 -29.75 9.91
CA ASP A 178 49.14 -28.80 8.81
C ASP A 178 48.32 -27.62 9.33
N GLU A 179 49.00 -26.73 10.05
CA GLU A 179 48.39 -25.60 10.78
C GLU A 179 47.60 -24.69 9.83
N ASN A 180 48.12 -24.39 8.64
CA ASN A 180 47.43 -23.54 7.67
C ASN A 180 46.11 -24.15 7.17
N ILE A 181 46.05 -25.45 6.90
CA ILE A 181 44.76 -26.09 6.58
C ILE A 181 43.81 -26.04 7.79
N ALA A 182 44.30 -26.23 9.00
CA ALA A 182 43.47 -26.09 10.20
C ALA A 182 42.92 -24.65 10.31
N GLY A 183 43.76 -23.64 10.13
CA GLY A 183 43.37 -22.23 10.11
C GLY A 183 42.30 -21.94 9.06
N LEU A 184 42.50 -22.38 7.81
CA LEU A 184 41.53 -22.19 6.73
C LEU A 184 40.19 -22.92 7.00
N ALA A 185 40.21 -24.12 7.57
CA ALA A 185 38.99 -24.83 7.95
C ALA A 185 38.22 -24.07 9.04
N ALA A 186 38.92 -23.56 10.06
CA ALA A 186 38.33 -22.73 11.11
C ALA A 186 37.76 -21.42 10.57
N VAL A 187 38.39 -20.78 9.57
CA VAL A 187 37.82 -19.61 8.88
C VAL A 187 36.48 -19.92 8.21
N GLU A 188 36.34 -21.06 7.53
CA GLU A 188 35.06 -21.44 6.90
C GLU A 188 33.96 -21.71 7.94
N LEU A 189 34.31 -22.35 9.06
CA LEU A 189 33.39 -22.51 10.20
C LEU A 189 32.97 -21.15 10.78
N ALA A 190 33.94 -20.25 11.00
CA ALA A 190 33.69 -18.92 11.53
C ALA A 190 32.75 -18.10 10.63
N ARG A 191 33.00 -18.09 9.30
CA ARG A 191 32.14 -17.44 8.30
C ARG A 191 30.70 -17.98 8.34
N TYR A 192 30.54 -19.29 8.51
CA TYR A 192 29.21 -19.88 8.69
C TYR A 192 28.50 -19.32 9.91
N TYR A 193 29.13 -19.37 11.09
CA TYR A 193 28.52 -18.85 12.32
C TYR A 193 28.23 -17.35 12.25
N PHE A 194 29.11 -16.58 11.60
CA PHE A 194 28.92 -15.15 11.37
C PHE A 194 27.65 -14.88 10.56
N ASN A 195 27.45 -15.61 9.46
CA ASN A 195 26.27 -15.48 8.61
C ASN A 195 24.97 -15.94 9.28
N GLN A 196 25.05 -16.85 10.26
CA GLN A 196 23.90 -17.23 11.11
C GLN A 196 23.60 -16.21 12.22
N GLY A 197 24.39 -15.14 12.34
CA GLY A 197 24.28 -14.16 13.41
C GLY A 197 24.82 -14.65 14.76
N ASN A 198 25.49 -15.82 14.81
CA ASN A 198 26.15 -16.32 16.00
C ASN A 198 27.58 -15.74 16.09
N TYR A 199 27.66 -14.45 16.37
CA TYR A 199 28.91 -13.69 16.37
C TYR A 199 29.90 -14.14 17.45
N SER A 200 29.42 -14.70 18.56
CA SER A 200 30.31 -15.21 19.62
C SER A 200 31.05 -16.48 19.18
N GLN A 201 30.36 -17.39 18.49
CA GLN A 201 31.01 -18.60 17.97
C GLN A 201 31.91 -18.28 16.77
N ALA A 202 31.49 -17.32 15.93
CA ALA A 202 32.31 -16.82 14.83
C ALA A 202 33.63 -16.23 15.33
N GLU A 203 33.58 -15.34 16.32
CA GLU A 203 34.76 -14.75 16.95
C GLU A 203 35.70 -15.84 17.48
N LYS A 204 35.17 -16.82 18.23
CA LYS A 204 35.98 -17.93 18.75
C LYS A 204 36.77 -18.64 17.64
N PHE A 205 36.10 -19.04 16.55
CA PHE A 205 36.77 -19.75 15.45
C PHE A 205 37.74 -18.85 14.67
N PHE A 206 37.41 -17.57 14.45
CA PHE A 206 38.34 -16.64 13.82
C PHE A 206 39.60 -16.42 14.68
N SER A 207 39.45 -16.22 15.98
CA SER A 207 40.56 -16.06 16.93
C SER A 207 41.43 -17.32 17.01
N GLN A 208 40.84 -18.51 16.85
CA GLN A 208 41.58 -19.78 16.74
C GLN A 208 42.29 -19.92 15.39
N ALA A 209 41.71 -19.40 14.31
CA ALA A 209 42.29 -19.49 12.97
C ALA A 209 43.48 -18.54 12.78
N LEU A 210 43.40 -17.31 13.30
CA LEU A 210 44.37 -16.24 13.07
C LEU A 210 45.85 -16.66 13.23
N PRO A 211 46.28 -17.30 14.33
CA PRO A 211 47.69 -17.68 14.50
C PRO A 211 48.12 -18.88 13.65
N LEU A 212 47.17 -19.59 13.02
CA LEU A 212 47.42 -20.78 12.22
C LEU A 212 47.58 -20.48 10.73
N LEU A 213 47.27 -19.26 10.28
CA LEU A 213 47.32 -18.87 8.87
C LEU A 213 48.71 -18.41 8.46
N ASP A 214 49.17 -18.86 7.29
CA ASP A 214 50.48 -18.48 6.74
C ASP A 214 50.45 -17.15 5.95
N ASP A 215 49.28 -16.79 5.41
CA ASP A 215 49.10 -15.64 4.52
C ASP A 215 48.68 -14.39 5.30
N GLU A 216 49.53 -13.35 5.31
CA GLU A 216 49.25 -12.10 6.03
C GLU A 216 47.96 -11.41 5.54
N GLU A 217 47.63 -11.53 4.25
CA GLU A 217 46.38 -10.95 3.73
C GLU A 217 45.15 -11.67 4.32
N GLN A 218 45.17 -13.01 4.43
CA GLN A 218 44.15 -13.75 5.16
C GLN A 218 44.13 -13.38 6.66
N GLN A 219 45.29 -13.23 7.29
CA GLN A 219 45.36 -12.80 8.69
C GLN A 219 44.70 -11.44 8.90
N ALA A 220 44.97 -10.46 8.03
CA ALA A 220 44.32 -9.15 8.05
C ALA A 220 42.80 -9.24 7.90
N ILE A 221 42.31 -10.09 6.98
CA ILE A 221 40.87 -10.31 6.75
C ILE A 221 40.22 -10.97 7.98
N VAL A 222 40.89 -11.94 8.60
CA VAL A 222 40.41 -12.60 9.81
C VAL A 222 40.40 -11.64 10.99
N GLN A 223 41.46 -10.86 11.17
CA GLN A 223 41.55 -9.82 12.20
C GLN A 223 40.42 -8.78 12.05
N PHE A 224 40.15 -8.34 10.82
CA PHE A 224 39.00 -7.48 10.53
C PHE A 224 37.67 -8.17 10.85
N SER A 225 37.54 -9.46 10.54
CA SER A 225 36.33 -10.25 10.84
C SER A 225 36.09 -10.43 12.34
N ILE A 226 37.14 -10.58 13.14
CA ILE A 226 37.08 -10.60 14.62
C ILE A 226 36.51 -9.25 15.12
N ALA A 227 37.03 -8.14 14.60
CA ALA A 227 36.53 -6.81 14.94
C ALA A 227 35.05 -6.63 14.57
N GLN A 228 34.63 -7.10 13.39
CA GLN A 228 33.21 -7.12 12.99
C GLN A 228 32.35 -7.96 13.92
N CYS A 229 32.84 -9.10 14.43
CA CYS A 229 32.11 -9.88 15.42
C CYS A 229 31.87 -9.07 16.70
N PHE A 230 32.88 -8.40 17.23
CA PHE A 230 32.73 -7.55 18.41
C PHE A 230 31.81 -6.35 18.16
N GLU A 231 31.84 -5.74 16.96
CA GLU A 231 30.92 -4.69 16.56
C GLU A 231 29.47 -5.19 16.60
N LYS A 232 29.19 -6.35 16.01
CA LYS A 232 27.84 -6.95 16.02
C LYS A 232 27.38 -7.36 17.42
N LEU A 233 28.31 -7.74 18.29
CA LEU A 233 28.07 -7.97 19.72
C LEU A 233 27.91 -6.67 20.53
N LYS A 234 28.01 -5.50 19.89
CA LYS A 234 27.98 -4.16 20.50
C LYS A 234 29.08 -3.93 21.54
N ASN A 235 30.17 -4.70 21.48
CA ASN A 235 31.35 -4.46 22.28
C ASN A 235 32.28 -3.50 21.53
N PHE A 236 31.88 -2.23 21.48
CA PHE A 236 32.55 -1.21 20.67
C PHE A 236 34.00 -0.95 21.07
N LYS A 237 34.33 -1.13 22.36
CA LYS A 237 35.71 -1.00 22.84
C LYS A 237 36.62 -2.08 22.25
N LYS A 238 36.22 -3.36 22.37
CA LYS A 238 37.00 -4.45 21.75
C LYS A 238 37.02 -4.33 20.23
N ALA A 239 35.89 -3.97 19.61
CA ALA A 239 35.84 -3.78 18.16
C ALA A 239 36.87 -2.72 17.69
N GLU A 240 36.97 -1.58 18.38
CA GLU A 240 37.97 -0.55 18.09
C GLU A 240 39.41 -1.07 18.23
N GLU A 241 39.70 -1.80 19.31
CA GLU A 241 41.02 -2.41 19.56
C GLU A 241 41.38 -3.44 18.48
N GLU A 242 40.44 -4.29 18.07
CA GLU A 242 40.68 -5.32 17.05
C GLU A 242 40.76 -4.74 15.63
N TYR A 243 39.98 -3.69 15.30
CA TYR A 243 40.12 -2.98 14.02
C TYR A 243 41.49 -2.31 13.90
N LYS A 244 42.04 -1.79 15.00
CA LYS A 244 43.37 -1.19 15.02
C LYS A 244 44.47 -2.19 14.63
N LYS A 245 44.35 -3.45 15.08
CA LYS A 245 45.33 -4.51 14.81
C LYS A 245 45.34 -4.99 13.35
N VAL A 246 44.37 -4.59 12.51
CA VAL A 246 44.40 -4.91 11.08
C VAL A 246 45.65 -4.32 10.40
N ALA A 247 46.15 -3.20 10.91
CA ALA A 247 47.38 -2.57 10.43
C ALA A 247 48.67 -3.36 10.79
N ASP A 248 48.58 -4.36 11.65
CA ASP A 248 49.72 -5.21 12.04
C ASP A 248 50.05 -6.27 10.96
N TYR A 249 49.19 -6.43 9.95
CA TYR A 249 49.31 -7.42 8.88
C TYR A 249 49.36 -6.75 7.49
N GLU A 250 50.14 -7.29 6.55
CA GLU A 250 50.16 -6.80 5.18
C GLU A 250 48.82 -7.07 4.47
N SER A 251 48.19 -6.02 3.93
CA SER A 251 46.92 -6.16 3.19
C SER A 251 46.72 -5.07 2.14
N GLY A 252 45.71 -5.27 1.29
CA GLY A 252 45.27 -4.24 0.34
C GLY A 252 44.84 -2.94 1.03
N TYR A 253 45.02 -1.83 0.31
CA TYR A 253 44.72 -0.47 0.79
C TYR A 253 43.28 -0.31 1.29
N THR A 254 42.31 -0.83 0.52
CA THR A 254 40.89 -0.74 0.85
C THR A 254 40.57 -1.42 2.18
N LEU A 255 41.20 -2.56 2.50
CA LEU A 255 40.97 -3.24 3.78
C LEU A 255 41.46 -2.37 4.95
N GLN A 256 42.67 -1.81 4.83
CA GLN A 256 43.22 -0.89 5.84
C GLN A 256 42.33 0.33 6.04
N PHE A 257 41.94 0.98 4.95
CA PHE A 257 41.00 2.10 5.00
C PHE A 257 39.68 1.73 5.70
N THR A 258 39.08 0.58 5.34
CA THR A 258 37.81 0.16 5.97
C THR A 258 37.95 -0.16 7.44
N ALA A 259 39.10 -0.68 7.88
CA ALA A 259 39.39 -0.93 9.28
C ALA A 259 39.48 0.38 10.05
N GLU A 260 40.22 1.38 9.54
CA GLU A 260 40.34 2.70 10.15
C GLU A 260 39.01 3.46 10.19
N LEU A 261 38.24 3.44 9.10
CA LEU A 261 36.90 4.02 9.07
C LEU A 261 35.99 3.35 10.11
N SER A 262 36.05 2.03 10.23
CA SER A 262 35.25 1.27 11.22
C SER A 262 35.69 1.58 12.64
N ARG A 263 36.98 1.70 12.89
CA ARG A 263 37.56 2.14 14.15
C ARG A 263 37.04 3.52 14.57
N ALA A 264 37.04 4.50 13.66
CA ALA A 264 36.48 5.83 13.90
C ALA A 264 34.98 5.77 14.24
N ARG A 265 34.20 4.93 13.53
CA ARG A 265 32.80 4.69 13.86
C ARG A 265 32.61 4.08 15.24
N MET A 266 33.47 3.16 15.67
CA MET A 266 33.40 2.58 17.02
C MET A 266 33.65 3.63 18.11
N LEU A 267 34.60 4.57 17.89
CA LEU A 267 34.81 5.71 18.78
C LEU A 267 33.55 6.58 18.89
N ALA A 268 32.88 6.88 17.77
CA ALA A 268 31.63 7.63 17.76
C ALA A 268 30.51 6.89 18.52
N GLN A 269 30.38 5.57 18.38
CA GLN A 269 29.42 4.75 19.14
C GLN A 269 29.71 4.76 20.65
N MET A 270 30.98 4.88 21.04
CA MET A 270 31.40 5.08 22.44
C MET A 270 31.25 6.54 22.93
N LYS A 271 30.66 7.43 22.11
CA LYS A 271 30.52 8.87 22.37
C LYS A 271 31.84 9.63 22.52
N ARG A 272 32.95 9.06 22.03
CA ARG A 272 34.27 9.70 21.97
C ARG A 272 34.36 10.49 20.65
N PHE A 273 33.49 11.50 20.52
CA PHE A 273 33.25 12.19 19.25
C PHE A 273 34.48 12.97 18.76
N ASP A 274 35.24 13.59 19.64
CA ASP A 274 36.42 14.38 19.26
C ASP A 274 37.48 13.48 18.60
N GLU A 275 37.78 12.33 19.19
CA GLU A 275 38.72 11.35 18.64
C GLU A 275 38.21 10.71 17.34
N ALA A 276 36.89 10.47 17.24
CA ALA A 276 36.28 9.96 16.02
C ALA A 276 36.41 10.98 14.87
N LEU A 277 36.11 12.25 15.14
CA LEU A 277 36.19 13.34 14.16
C LEU A 277 37.64 13.61 13.74
N GLU A 278 38.59 13.57 14.67
CA GLU A 278 40.02 13.65 14.35
C GLU A 278 40.45 12.53 13.38
N MET A 279 40.03 11.29 13.65
CA MET A 279 40.33 10.15 12.78
C MET A 279 39.66 10.29 11.40
N PHE A 280 38.40 10.71 11.33
CA PHE A 280 37.73 10.96 10.05
C PHE A 280 38.40 12.08 9.25
N ASN A 281 38.87 13.14 9.90
CA ASN A 281 39.59 14.22 9.22
C ASN A 281 40.96 13.74 8.72
N SER A 282 41.68 12.94 9.51
CA SER A 282 42.92 12.31 9.05
C SER A 282 42.69 11.44 7.79
N LEU A 283 41.56 10.73 7.71
CA LEU A 283 41.19 9.97 6.51
C LEU A 283 40.87 10.90 5.31
N LEU A 284 40.30 12.07 5.53
CA LEU A 284 40.07 13.05 4.47
C LEU A 284 41.36 13.69 3.95
N ASP A 285 42.34 13.90 4.83
CA ASP A 285 43.62 14.52 4.47
C ASP A 285 44.47 13.61 3.56
N ASP A 286 44.31 12.29 3.64
CA ASP A 286 44.95 11.37 2.70
C ASP A 286 44.24 11.40 1.33
N THR A 287 44.93 11.97 0.35
CA THR A 287 44.46 12.06 -1.05
C THR A 287 44.16 10.72 -1.71
N LYS A 288 44.71 9.61 -1.20
CA LYS A 288 44.39 8.26 -1.69
C LYS A 288 42.93 7.88 -1.37
N ASN A 289 42.33 8.46 -0.34
CA ASN A 289 40.96 8.19 0.09
C ASN A 289 39.90 8.94 -0.73
N LYS A 290 40.28 9.64 -1.81
CA LYS A 290 39.37 10.53 -2.57
C LYS A 290 38.09 9.86 -3.02
N GLU A 291 38.17 8.60 -3.43
CA GLU A 291 37.03 7.76 -3.82
C GLU A 291 36.07 7.44 -2.66
N PHE A 292 36.55 7.57 -1.41
CA PHE A 292 35.79 7.30 -0.19
C PHE A 292 35.34 8.57 0.56
N TYR A 293 35.64 9.77 0.04
CA TYR A 293 35.28 11.03 0.70
C TYR A 293 33.78 11.15 0.99
N ALA A 294 32.92 10.67 0.08
CA ALA A 294 31.48 10.64 0.33
C ALA A 294 31.14 9.84 1.60
N SER A 295 31.76 8.67 1.76
CA SER A 295 31.56 7.77 2.90
C SER A 295 32.08 8.37 4.21
N ILE A 296 33.28 8.97 4.18
CA ILE A 296 33.88 9.62 5.35
C ILE A 296 33.01 10.81 5.78
N HIS A 297 32.60 11.67 4.85
CA HIS A 297 31.72 12.80 5.16
C HIS A 297 30.37 12.35 5.71
N PHE A 298 29.81 11.25 5.20
CA PHE A 298 28.57 10.68 5.72
C PHE A 298 28.72 10.25 7.20
N HIS A 299 29.81 9.56 7.53
CA HIS A 299 30.06 9.15 8.92
C HIS A 299 30.41 10.31 9.86
N ILE A 300 31.04 11.37 9.36
CA ILE A 300 31.19 12.63 10.11
C ILE A 300 29.82 13.21 10.44
N ALA A 301 28.90 13.26 9.48
CA ALA A 301 27.56 13.77 9.69
C ALA A 301 26.78 12.93 10.72
N GLU A 302 26.88 11.60 10.65
CA GLU A 302 26.28 10.69 11.65
C GLU A 302 26.85 10.91 13.05
N ALA A 303 28.18 11.08 13.17
CA ALA A 303 28.84 11.35 14.44
C ALA A 303 28.39 12.69 15.03
N MET A 304 28.31 13.75 14.22
CA MET A 304 27.80 15.06 14.64
C MET A 304 26.34 15.01 15.07
N GLN A 305 25.50 14.24 14.35
CA GLN A 305 24.10 14.04 14.73
C GLN A 305 23.99 13.30 16.07
N ALA A 306 24.77 12.23 16.26
CA ALA A 306 24.80 11.47 17.52
C ALA A 306 25.35 12.28 18.70
N GLN A 307 26.23 13.26 18.45
CA GLN A 307 26.70 14.24 19.43
C GLN A 307 25.62 15.26 19.83
N GLY A 308 24.53 15.35 19.06
CA GLY A 308 23.47 16.34 19.24
C GLY A 308 23.73 17.66 18.50
N ASN A 309 24.81 17.77 17.72
CA ASN A 309 25.10 18.95 16.90
C ASN A 309 24.33 18.87 15.58
N ARG A 310 23.01 19.01 15.68
CA ARG A 310 22.06 18.85 14.57
C ARG A 310 22.38 19.76 13.38
N THR A 311 22.62 21.04 13.64
CA THR A 311 22.88 22.03 12.58
C THR A 311 24.10 21.64 11.75
N ALA A 312 25.22 21.30 12.41
CA ALA A 312 26.43 20.87 11.72
C ALA A 312 26.23 19.55 10.94
N ALA A 313 25.49 18.60 11.52
CA ALA A 313 25.14 17.35 10.84
C ALA A 313 24.32 17.61 9.55
N MET A 314 23.30 18.46 9.63
CA MET A 314 22.48 18.82 8.46
C MET A 314 23.29 19.54 7.38
N GLU A 315 24.18 20.46 7.76
CA GLU A 315 25.11 21.10 6.82
C GLU A 315 26.00 20.07 6.12
N LYS A 316 26.50 19.09 6.88
CA LYS A 316 27.34 18.03 6.33
C LYS A 316 26.57 17.10 5.39
N TYR A 317 25.36 16.70 5.73
CA TYR A 317 24.49 15.92 4.82
C TYR A 317 24.17 16.69 3.52
N ARG A 318 23.93 18.00 3.59
CA ARG A 318 23.69 18.85 2.40
C ARG A 318 24.93 19.03 1.54
N TYR A 319 26.11 19.06 2.16
CA TYR A 319 27.37 19.05 1.43
C TYR A 319 27.52 17.76 0.60
N ILE A 320 27.15 16.60 1.15
CA ILE A 320 27.27 15.32 0.45
C ILE A 320 26.38 15.28 -0.80
N ASP A 321 25.14 15.73 -0.67
CA ASP A 321 24.21 15.93 -1.81
C ASP A 321 24.87 16.74 -2.94
N THR A 322 25.48 17.88 -2.59
CA THR A 322 26.03 18.80 -3.59
C THR A 322 27.34 18.28 -4.21
N ALA A 323 28.23 17.72 -3.40
CA ALA A 323 29.59 17.35 -3.81
C ALA A 323 29.68 15.93 -4.38
N PHE A 324 28.77 15.03 -4.01
CA PHE A 324 28.81 13.60 -4.35
C PHE A 324 27.44 13.08 -4.84
N ALA A 325 26.76 13.86 -5.69
CA ALA A 325 25.49 13.46 -6.27
C ALA A 325 25.54 12.07 -6.94
N ARG A 326 24.42 11.36 -6.92
CA ARG A 326 24.20 10.01 -7.47
C ARG A 326 25.04 8.92 -6.81
N THR A 327 25.40 9.12 -5.55
CA THR A 327 26.04 8.10 -4.70
C THR A 327 25.04 7.53 -3.70
N ASP A 328 25.34 6.33 -3.18
CA ASP A 328 24.56 5.73 -2.11
C ASP A 328 24.61 6.59 -0.83
N GLU A 329 25.75 7.23 -0.55
CA GLU A 329 25.92 8.18 0.54
C GLU A 329 25.06 9.43 0.39
N ALA A 330 24.87 9.95 -0.83
CA ALA A 330 23.94 11.05 -1.07
C ALA A 330 22.48 10.64 -0.80
N ALA A 331 22.08 9.44 -1.24
CA ALA A 331 20.75 8.89 -0.96
C ALA A 331 20.52 8.71 0.56
N ARG A 332 21.49 8.13 1.28
CA ARG A 332 21.46 7.98 2.73
C ARG A 332 21.48 9.34 3.45
N SER A 333 22.19 10.33 2.94
CA SER A 333 22.21 11.70 3.49
C SER A 333 20.83 12.37 3.38
N TYR A 334 20.15 12.23 2.23
CA TYR A 334 18.78 12.69 2.08
C TYR A 334 17.83 11.98 3.04
N PHE A 335 17.98 10.67 3.23
CA PHE A 335 17.18 9.91 4.16
C PHE A 335 17.40 10.37 5.61
N ALA A 336 18.64 10.64 6.02
CA ALA A 336 18.97 11.18 7.33
C ALA A 336 18.37 12.57 7.54
N LEU A 337 18.50 13.48 6.57
CA LEU A 337 17.84 14.80 6.59
C LEU A 337 16.32 14.67 6.72
N ALA A 338 15.71 13.75 5.96
CA ALA A 338 14.28 13.51 6.02
C ALA A 338 13.83 13.06 7.40
N ARG A 339 14.59 12.19 8.07
CA ARG A 339 14.33 11.78 9.44
C ARG A 339 14.44 12.93 10.43
N ILE A 340 15.47 13.78 10.31
CA ILE A 340 15.60 14.98 11.16
C ILE A 340 14.36 15.87 11.01
N TYR A 341 13.93 16.13 9.77
CA TYR A 341 12.72 16.91 9.51
C TYR A 341 11.45 16.22 10.04
N GLU A 342 11.34 14.90 9.91
CA GLU A 342 10.19 14.14 10.40
C GLU A 342 10.09 14.14 11.93
N THR A 343 11.18 13.79 12.63
CA THR A 343 11.12 13.43 14.06
C THR A 343 11.57 14.55 14.98
N GLU A 344 12.48 15.42 14.55
CA GLU A 344 13.07 16.45 15.41
C GLU A 344 12.48 17.83 15.12
N GLU A 345 12.26 18.18 13.86
CA GLU A 345 11.67 19.48 13.49
C GLU A 345 10.15 19.44 13.26
N ILE A 346 9.58 18.23 13.11
CA ILE A 346 8.16 18.02 12.79
C ILE A 346 7.75 18.85 11.55
N ASN A 347 8.65 18.93 10.57
CA ASN A 347 8.46 19.62 9.29
C ASN A 347 8.23 18.57 8.19
N TYR A 348 6.98 18.12 8.09
CA TYR A 348 6.60 17.07 7.15
C TYR A 348 6.71 17.46 5.67
N ASP A 349 6.65 18.75 5.35
CA ASP A 349 6.87 19.24 3.99
C ASP A 349 8.33 19.04 3.55
N SER A 350 9.27 19.43 4.41
CA SER A 350 10.70 19.20 4.18
C SER A 350 11.03 17.71 4.19
N ALA A 351 10.45 16.94 5.13
CA ALA A 351 10.62 15.49 5.19
C ALA A 351 10.15 14.82 3.89
N ARG A 352 8.97 15.18 3.36
CA ARG A 352 8.44 14.70 2.08
C ARG A 352 9.43 14.92 0.94
N VAL A 353 9.97 16.13 0.83
CA VAL A 353 10.92 16.47 -0.24
C VAL A 353 12.19 15.64 -0.12
N MET A 354 12.75 15.52 1.08
CA MET A 354 14.00 14.77 1.30
C MET A 354 13.81 13.26 1.09
N TYR A 355 12.71 12.66 1.55
CA TYR A 355 12.40 11.26 1.23
C TYR A 355 12.20 11.03 -0.27
N SER A 356 11.53 11.96 -0.95
CA SER A 356 11.33 11.88 -2.40
C SER A 356 12.65 11.99 -3.19
N LYS A 357 13.63 12.74 -2.67
CA LYS A 357 14.98 12.80 -3.22
C LYS A 357 15.76 11.53 -2.91
N ALA A 358 15.75 11.06 -1.66
CA ALA A 358 16.44 9.84 -1.23
C ALA A 358 16.09 8.64 -2.10
N ARG A 359 14.79 8.42 -2.40
CA ARG A 359 14.37 7.29 -3.26
C ARG A 359 14.80 7.41 -4.73
N ALA A 360 15.07 8.63 -5.21
CA ALA A 360 15.43 8.88 -6.60
C ALA A 360 16.94 8.95 -6.82
N GLU A 361 17.71 9.27 -5.77
CA GLU A 361 19.13 9.58 -5.85
C GLU A 361 19.99 8.35 -6.21
N PHE A 362 19.70 7.20 -5.59
CA PHE A 362 20.44 5.96 -5.84
C PHE A 362 19.51 4.75 -5.75
N PRO A 363 18.90 4.30 -6.87
CA PRO A 363 17.84 3.28 -6.85
C PRO A 363 18.23 1.94 -6.21
N THR A 364 19.51 1.56 -6.27
CA THR A 364 20.04 0.32 -5.67
C THR A 364 20.38 0.44 -4.18
N SER A 365 20.14 1.61 -3.56
CA SER A 365 20.35 1.80 -2.13
C SER A 365 19.41 0.94 -1.30
N LEU A 366 19.91 0.42 -0.17
CA LEU A 366 19.09 -0.29 0.81
C LEU A 366 17.99 0.60 1.41
N ILE A 367 18.14 1.93 1.39
CA ILE A 367 17.14 2.85 1.94
C ILE A 367 16.03 3.21 0.94
N THR A 368 16.17 2.85 -0.34
CA THR A 368 15.28 3.36 -1.40
C THR A 368 13.83 2.96 -1.21
N GLU A 369 13.58 1.70 -0.85
CA GLU A 369 12.22 1.19 -0.62
C GLU A 369 11.56 1.88 0.59
N GLU A 370 12.32 2.06 1.67
CA GLU A 370 11.82 2.75 2.86
C GLU A 370 11.57 4.24 2.58
N ALA A 371 12.49 4.90 1.88
CA ALA A 371 12.34 6.28 1.45
C ALA A 371 11.11 6.47 0.56
N ALA A 372 10.84 5.53 -0.35
CA ALA A 372 9.67 5.56 -1.21
C ALA A 372 8.37 5.48 -0.40
N ARG A 373 8.29 4.52 0.53
CA ARG A 373 7.15 4.38 1.44
C ARG A 373 6.91 5.65 2.26
N LYS A 374 7.97 6.18 2.88
CA LYS A 374 7.90 7.43 3.68
C LYS A 374 7.49 8.63 2.83
N ALA A 375 8.01 8.76 1.61
CA ALA A 375 7.61 9.81 0.68
C ALA A 375 6.10 9.75 0.38
N GLU A 376 5.55 8.56 0.12
CA GLU A 376 4.12 8.36 -0.14
C GLU A 376 3.24 8.77 1.06
N ILE A 377 3.64 8.38 2.28
CA ILE A 377 2.96 8.78 3.52
C ILE A 377 2.86 10.31 3.60
N PHE A 378 3.96 11.02 3.41
CA PHE A 378 3.96 12.47 3.52
C PHE A 378 3.32 13.18 2.31
N ILE A 379 3.27 12.56 1.13
CA ILE A 379 2.45 13.04 0.01
C ILE A 379 0.96 12.98 0.36
N LYS A 380 0.50 11.88 0.97
CA LYS A 380 -0.89 11.79 1.45
C LYS A 380 -1.18 12.85 2.51
N TYR A 381 -0.28 13.03 3.47
CA TYR A 381 -0.38 14.08 4.49
C TYR A 381 -0.54 15.47 3.86
N ASP A 382 0.37 15.85 2.96
CA ASP A 382 0.33 17.15 2.24
C ASP A 382 -0.96 17.32 1.42
N THR A 383 -1.44 16.24 0.79
CA THR A 383 -2.70 16.26 0.05
C THR A 383 -3.88 16.54 0.98
N PHE A 384 -3.98 15.83 2.09
CA PHE A 384 -5.09 15.99 3.04
C PHE A 384 -5.09 17.37 3.72
N THR A 385 -3.93 17.90 4.09
CA THR A 385 -3.84 19.24 4.71
C THR A 385 -4.23 20.34 3.74
N LYS A 386 -3.80 20.25 2.47
CA LYS A 386 -4.22 21.17 1.40
C LYS A 386 -5.70 21.07 1.08
N ASP A 387 -6.25 19.85 1.03
CA ASP A 387 -7.68 19.64 0.82
C ASP A 387 -8.50 20.26 1.94
N LEU A 388 -8.11 20.09 3.21
CA LEU A 388 -8.76 20.75 4.34
C LEU A 388 -8.74 22.27 4.20
N ALA A 389 -7.57 22.86 3.94
CA ALA A 389 -7.45 24.31 3.77
C ALA A 389 -8.32 24.82 2.61
N ARG A 390 -8.39 24.06 1.51
CA ARG A 390 -9.24 24.36 0.35
C ARG A 390 -10.73 24.28 0.72
N PHE A 391 -11.17 23.21 1.39
CA PHE A 391 -12.56 23.05 1.78
C PHE A 391 -13.00 24.11 2.78
N ASP A 392 -12.17 24.46 3.77
CA ASP A 392 -12.45 25.52 4.72
C ASP A 392 -12.63 26.87 4.00
N SER A 393 -11.75 27.18 3.04
CA SER A 393 -11.87 28.38 2.19
C SER A 393 -13.16 28.39 1.36
N LEU A 394 -13.53 27.25 0.78
CA LEU A 394 -14.78 27.09 0.03
C LEU A 394 -16.02 27.24 0.91
N ILE A 395 -15.99 26.73 2.15
CA ILE A 395 -17.08 26.89 3.12
C ILE A 395 -17.24 28.37 3.48
N VAL A 396 -16.15 29.06 3.79
CA VAL A 396 -16.16 30.49 4.15
C VAL A 396 -16.67 31.34 2.99
N SER A 397 -16.15 31.13 1.78
CA SER A 397 -16.60 31.87 0.58
C SER A 397 -18.06 31.59 0.24
N THR A 398 -18.53 30.35 0.36
CA THR A 398 -19.93 29.98 0.13
C THR A 398 -20.86 30.63 1.16
N LYS A 399 -20.49 30.61 2.45
CA LYS A 399 -21.25 31.29 3.52
C LYS A 399 -21.33 32.80 3.26
N ARG A 400 -20.21 33.43 2.90
CA ARG A 400 -20.16 34.85 2.55
C ARG A 400 -21.05 35.18 1.36
N GLN A 401 -20.97 34.38 0.30
CA GLN A 401 -21.80 34.57 -0.90
C GLN A 401 -23.29 34.46 -0.56
N LYS A 402 -23.66 33.46 0.25
CA LYS A 402 -25.03 33.33 0.78
C LYS A 402 -25.46 34.58 1.54
N THR A 403 -24.64 35.08 2.47
CA THR A 403 -24.96 36.31 3.23
C THR A 403 -25.17 37.52 2.32
N ILE A 404 -24.35 37.67 1.27
CA ILE A 404 -24.50 38.75 0.28
C ILE A 404 -25.83 38.60 -0.47
N ASP A 405 -26.14 37.40 -0.94
CA ASP A 405 -27.38 37.13 -1.66
C ASP A 405 -28.64 37.34 -0.80
N ASP A 406 -28.57 36.98 0.49
CA ASP A 406 -29.64 37.23 1.47
C ASP A 406 -29.84 38.74 1.72
N SER A 407 -28.76 39.51 1.80
CA SER A 407 -28.85 40.97 2.04
C SER A 407 -29.30 41.77 0.82
N VAL A 408 -28.92 41.35 -0.40
CA VAL A 408 -29.47 41.88 -1.66
C VAL A 408 -30.97 41.57 -1.78
N ARG A 409 -31.41 40.38 -1.34
CA ARG A 409 -32.82 39.99 -1.30
C ARG A 409 -33.63 40.88 -0.35
N ILE A 410 -33.13 41.18 0.85
CA ILE A 410 -33.83 42.07 1.81
C ILE A 410 -34.03 43.47 1.23
N HIS A 411 -33.02 44.07 0.59
CA HIS A 411 -33.15 45.39 -0.06
C HIS A 411 -34.18 45.41 -1.20
N SER A 412 -34.34 44.30 -1.93
CA SER A 412 -35.34 44.16 -3.00
C SER A 412 -36.78 43.99 -2.50
N ILE A 413 -36.96 43.52 -1.26
CA ILE A 413 -38.28 43.36 -0.62
C ILE A 413 -38.71 44.68 0.03
N ASP A 414 -37.80 45.39 0.71
CA ASP A 414 -38.11 46.67 1.34
C ASP A 414 -38.55 47.73 0.33
N SER A 415 -37.89 47.78 -0.84
CA SER A 415 -38.26 48.69 -1.93
C SER A 415 -39.65 48.41 -2.56
N SER A 416 -40.24 47.24 -2.28
CA SER A 416 -41.60 46.89 -2.72
C SER A 416 -42.70 47.19 -1.68
N ALA A 417 -42.33 47.50 -0.43
CA ALA A 417 -43.26 47.73 0.68
C ALA A 417 -43.52 49.21 1.02
N VAL A 418 -42.76 50.18 0.47
CA VAL A 418 -42.88 51.61 0.82
C VAL A 418 -43.99 52.37 0.07
N VAL A 419 -45.09 51.73 -0.32
CA VAL A 419 -46.27 52.46 -0.84
C VAL A 419 -47.57 51.91 -0.26
N ALA A 420 -47.77 52.01 1.07
CA ALA A 420 -49.11 52.04 1.66
C ALA A 420 -49.14 52.51 3.14
N LYS A 421 -49.48 53.80 3.30
CA LYS A 421 -50.32 54.41 4.36
C LYS A 421 -49.80 54.57 5.80
N ASP A 422 -49.59 55.85 6.14
CA ASP A 422 -49.74 56.44 7.48
C ASP A 422 -51.19 56.42 7.99
N THR A 423 -51.36 56.26 9.32
CA THR A 423 -52.24 57.03 10.25
C THR A 423 -52.11 56.41 11.67
N ILE A 424 -51.93 57.14 12.79
CA ILE A 424 -52.89 57.93 13.62
C ILE A 424 -52.11 58.73 14.74
N PRO A 425 -52.63 59.85 15.31
CA PRO A 425 -51.88 60.95 15.96
C PRO A 425 -52.10 61.16 17.49
N ILE A 426 -51.22 61.94 18.18
CA ILE A 426 -51.49 62.80 19.38
C ILE A 426 -50.50 64.00 19.42
N SER A 427 -51.00 65.21 19.74
CA SER A 427 -50.41 66.58 19.72
C SER A 427 -49.68 67.01 21.04
N PRO A 428 -49.17 68.27 21.27
CA PRO A 428 -49.23 69.50 20.45
C PRO A 428 -47.96 70.41 20.41
N ALA A 429 -47.77 71.17 19.32
CA ALA A 429 -47.46 72.62 19.34
C ALA A 429 -47.38 73.23 17.92
N GLU A 430 -48.21 74.27 17.73
CA GLU A 430 -47.99 75.49 16.95
C GLU A 430 -47.98 75.54 15.40
N GLN A 431 -49.11 76.12 14.93
CA GLN A 431 -49.21 77.27 14.02
C GLN A 431 -49.14 77.12 12.49
N ARG A 432 -50.29 77.50 11.92
CA ARG A 432 -50.55 78.31 10.71
C ARG A 432 -50.74 77.62 9.35
N ASN A 433 -52.04 77.55 9.00
CA ASN A 433 -52.66 78.06 7.76
C ASN A 433 -52.10 77.62 6.40
N ARG A 434 -52.87 76.81 5.66
CA ARG A 434 -53.71 77.29 4.53
C ARG A 434 -54.56 76.18 3.88
N LYS A 435 -55.76 76.60 3.46
CA LYS A 435 -56.81 75.89 2.71
C LYS A 435 -56.37 75.52 1.28
N THR A 436 -56.88 74.40 0.73
CA THR A 436 -57.75 74.32 -0.48
C THR A 436 -58.03 72.88 -1.00
N THR A 437 -59.27 72.40 -0.82
CA THR A 437 -60.23 71.85 -1.82
C THR A 437 -59.84 70.77 -2.89
N ARG A 438 -60.37 69.54 -2.70
CA ARG A 438 -61.12 68.55 -3.58
C ARG A 438 -61.10 68.65 -5.14
N PRO A 439 -61.46 67.59 -5.94
CA PRO A 439 -62.02 66.25 -5.59
C PRO A 439 -61.52 65.02 -6.40
N ALA A 440 -62.04 63.85 -6.02
CA ALA A 440 -61.79 62.48 -6.49
C ALA A 440 -62.43 62.09 -7.84
N LYS A 441 -61.88 61.03 -8.50
CA LYS A 441 -62.60 60.15 -9.44
C LYS A 441 -62.18 58.67 -9.33
N LYS A 442 -63.23 57.85 -9.17
CA LYS A 442 -63.53 56.41 -9.33
C LYS A 442 -62.44 55.38 -9.66
N ALA A 443 -62.57 54.27 -8.95
CA ALA A 443 -61.93 52.97 -9.12
C ALA A 443 -62.59 52.13 -10.23
N ASP A 444 -61.77 51.32 -10.91
CA ASP A 444 -62.16 50.07 -11.57
C ASP A 444 -61.16 48.97 -11.15
N ALA A 445 -61.72 47.82 -10.78
CA ALA A 445 -61.02 46.68 -10.21
C ALA A 445 -60.38 45.79 -11.29
N LYS A 446 -59.12 45.40 -11.07
CA LYS A 446 -58.48 44.20 -11.63
C LYS A 446 -57.77 43.45 -10.50
N SER A 447 -58.42 42.46 -9.93
CA SER A 447 -57.81 41.45 -9.07
C SER A 447 -57.72 40.15 -9.86
N ASP A 448 -56.53 39.81 -10.38
CA ASP A 448 -56.15 38.40 -10.63
C ASP A 448 -54.70 38.19 -11.13
N SER A 449 -53.89 39.24 -11.33
CA SER A 449 -52.50 39.09 -11.80
C SER A 449 -51.41 39.10 -10.72
N LEU A 450 -51.76 39.18 -9.43
CA LEU A 450 -50.79 39.31 -8.32
C LEU A 450 -50.36 37.97 -7.69
N SER A 451 -51.01 36.84 -7.96
CA SER A 451 -50.67 35.55 -7.30
C SER A 451 -49.61 34.71 -8.02
N ALA A 452 -49.45 34.87 -9.34
CA ALA A 452 -48.54 34.04 -10.14
C ALA A 452 -47.06 34.49 -10.05
N ILE A 453 -46.81 35.81 -9.94
CA ILE A 453 -45.47 36.42 -9.98
C ILE A 453 -44.67 36.14 -8.70
N ASP A 454 -45.33 36.02 -7.55
CA ASP A 454 -44.68 35.69 -6.28
C ASP A 454 -44.24 34.22 -6.21
N SER A 455 -45.02 33.30 -6.78
CA SER A 455 -44.72 31.87 -6.71
C SER A 455 -43.41 31.46 -7.41
N ALA A 456 -43.07 32.09 -8.55
CA ALA A 456 -41.87 31.77 -9.32
C ALA A 456 -40.58 32.31 -8.66
N LYS A 457 -40.63 33.53 -8.10
CA LYS A 457 -39.51 34.12 -7.36
C LYS A 457 -39.26 33.39 -6.03
N ILE A 458 -40.33 32.97 -5.34
CA ILE A 458 -40.22 32.13 -4.14
C ILE A 458 -39.59 30.77 -4.49
N LYS A 459 -40.04 30.11 -5.57
CA LYS A 459 -39.43 28.85 -6.04
C LYS A 459 -37.95 29.00 -6.39
N ALA A 460 -37.56 30.06 -7.08
CA ALA A 460 -36.16 30.31 -7.44
C ALA A 460 -35.29 30.58 -6.20
N ALA A 461 -35.80 31.34 -5.22
CA ALA A 461 -35.10 31.61 -3.98
C ALA A 461 -34.95 30.34 -3.11
N VAL A 462 -35.99 29.51 -3.04
CA VAL A 462 -35.95 28.21 -2.34
C VAL A 462 -34.97 27.26 -3.03
N ALA A 463 -34.94 27.22 -4.36
CA ALA A 463 -33.98 26.41 -5.11
C ALA A 463 -32.52 26.86 -4.87
N LYS A 464 -32.26 28.17 -4.82
CA LYS A 464 -30.93 28.73 -4.54
C LYS A 464 -30.49 28.44 -3.09
N GLU A 465 -31.41 28.57 -2.13
CA GLU A 465 -31.17 28.22 -0.72
C GLU A 465 -30.86 26.73 -0.54
N LEU A 466 -31.61 25.87 -1.24
CA LEU A 466 -31.39 24.42 -1.25
C LEU A 466 -30.02 24.08 -1.87
N ALA A 467 -29.62 24.77 -2.94
CA ALA A 467 -28.32 24.58 -3.57
C ALA A 467 -27.15 24.95 -2.64
N TYR A 468 -27.25 26.08 -1.90
CA TYR A 468 -26.24 26.44 -0.90
C TYR A 468 -26.15 25.41 0.22
N LYS A 469 -27.30 24.94 0.71
CA LYS A 469 -27.35 23.90 1.74
C LYS A 469 -26.69 22.61 1.25
N GLN A 470 -27.04 22.13 0.06
CA GLN A 470 -26.46 20.92 -0.53
C GLN A 470 -24.94 21.04 -0.73
N LEU A 471 -24.45 22.19 -1.19
CA LEU A 471 -23.01 22.42 -1.35
C LEU A 471 -22.28 22.44 0.00
N LEU A 472 -22.82 23.14 1.00
CA LEU A 472 -22.24 23.19 2.35
C LEU A 472 -22.26 21.81 3.01
N ASP A 473 -23.34 21.06 2.88
CA ASP A 473 -23.45 19.69 3.39
C ASP A 473 -22.41 18.77 2.73
N SER A 474 -22.21 18.90 1.42
CA SER A 474 -21.18 18.15 0.68
C SER A 474 -19.76 18.51 1.15
N LEU A 475 -19.47 19.81 1.31
CA LEU A 475 -18.16 20.28 1.79
C LEU A 475 -17.88 19.82 3.23
N HIS A 476 -18.87 19.87 4.11
CA HIS A 476 -18.71 19.35 5.48
C HIS A 476 -18.42 17.85 5.47
N ARG A 477 -19.13 17.04 4.67
CA ARG A 477 -18.82 15.60 4.53
C ARG A 477 -17.40 15.34 4.04
N LEU A 478 -16.90 16.16 3.10
CA LEU A 478 -15.52 16.06 2.62
C LEU A 478 -14.52 16.39 3.72
N VAL A 479 -14.75 17.46 4.49
CA VAL A 479 -13.92 17.82 5.66
C VAL A 479 -13.91 16.69 6.70
N THR A 480 -15.09 16.16 7.06
CA THR A 480 -15.25 15.06 8.01
C THR A 480 -14.47 13.82 7.55
N ARG A 481 -14.62 13.44 6.28
CA ARG A 481 -13.86 12.32 5.68
C ARG A 481 -12.37 12.58 5.73
N THR A 482 -11.88 13.73 5.27
CA THR A 482 -10.44 14.02 5.21
C THR A 482 -9.81 14.05 6.60
N ARG A 483 -10.51 14.56 7.62
CA ARG A 483 -10.05 14.49 9.02
C ARG A 483 -9.97 13.06 9.54
N PHE A 484 -10.97 12.23 9.20
CA PHE A 484 -10.94 10.82 9.55
C PHE A 484 -9.73 10.09 8.90
N GLU A 485 -9.48 10.33 7.61
CA GLU A 485 -8.33 9.76 6.89
C GLU A 485 -6.98 10.26 7.45
N LEU A 486 -6.88 11.53 7.84
CA LEU A 486 -5.70 12.06 8.55
C LEU A 486 -5.47 11.35 9.88
N GLY A 487 -6.52 11.14 10.68
CA GLY A 487 -6.43 10.35 11.90
C GLY A 487 -5.92 8.93 11.64
N GLY A 488 -6.42 8.30 10.59
CA GLY A 488 -5.96 6.98 10.12
C GLY A 488 -4.49 6.98 9.69
N LEU A 489 -4.05 7.99 8.93
CA LEU A 489 -2.66 8.15 8.50
C LEU A 489 -1.72 8.27 9.70
N PHE A 490 -2.08 9.12 10.68
CA PHE A 490 -1.27 9.29 11.90
C PHE A 490 -1.21 8.01 12.74
N PHE A 491 -2.31 7.26 12.83
CA PHE A 491 -2.35 6.05 13.65
C PHE A 491 -1.66 4.86 12.98
N LEU A 492 -2.01 4.57 11.73
CA LEU A 492 -1.62 3.33 11.04
C LEU A 492 -0.26 3.47 10.33
N GLU A 493 -0.01 4.60 9.67
CA GLU A 493 1.19 4.77 8.83
C GLU A 493 2.33 5.47 9.59
N LEU A 494 2.03 6.51 10.37
CA LEU A 494 3.04 7.26 11.15
C LEU A 494 3.24 6.74 12.58
N GLN A 495 2.28 5.99 13.12
CA GLN A 495 2.30 5.46 14.50
C GLN A 495 2.44 6.57 15.56
N ILE A 496 1.77 7.71 15.34
CA ILE A 496 1.70 8.85 16.26
C ILE A 496 0.26 8.92 16.81
N PRO A 497 -0.06 8.18 17.91
CA PRO A 497 -1.42 8.03 18.39
C PRO A 497 -2.04 9.35 18.89
N ASP A 498 -1.26 10.25 19.47
CA ASP A 498 -1.79 11.52 20.00
C ASP A 498 -2.35 12.41 18.88
N SER A 499 -1.60 12.55 17.77
CA SER A 499 -2.07 13.25 16.57
C SER A 499 -3.29 12.58 15.96
N ALA A 500 -3.35 11.24 15.97
CA ALA A 500 -4.52 10.52 15.49
C ALA A 500 -5.78 10.82 16.32
N VAL A 501 -5.65 10.78 17.66
CA VAL A 501 -6.74 11.10 18.58
C VAL A 501 -7.23 12.53 18.37
N TYR A 502 -6.33 13.50 18.13
CA TYR A 502 -6.72 14.87 17.80
C TYR A 502 -7.64 14.93 16.57
N TRP A 503 -7.24 14.30 15.46
CA TRP A 503 -8.02 14.33 14.22
C TRP A 503 -9.35 13.58 14.32
N PHE A 504 -9.36 12.42 14.99
CA PHE A 504 -10.62 11.71 15.27
C PHE A 504 -11.54 12.49 16.20
N SER A 505 -11.00 13.20 17.19
CA SER A 505 -11.78 14.08 18.07
C SER A 505 -12.44 15.21 17.29
N LYS A 506 -11.76 15.77 16.28
CA LYS A 506 -12.34 16.79 15.39
C LYS A 506 -13.51 16.29 14.55
N VAL A 507 -13.50 15.02 14.14
CA VAL A 507 -14.65 14.39 13.47
C VAL A 507 -15.87 14.39 14.39
N ILE A 508 -15.68 13.96 15.64
CA ILE A 508 -16.76 13.83 16.63
C ILE A 508 -17.32 15.19 17.07
N GLN A 509 -16.44 16.18 17.26
CA GLN A 509 -16.81 17.53 17.72
C GLN A 509 -17.59 18.30 16.66
N ASP A 510 -17.14 18.24 15.40
CA ASP A 510 -17.67 19.12 14.34
C ASP A 510 -18.82 18.46 13.56
N ASP A 511 -18.89 17.12 13.52
CA ASP A 511 -19.92 16.36 12.79
C ASP A 511 -20.30 15.04 13.49
N PRO A 512 -20.92 15.11 14.69
CA PRO A 512 -21.30 13.93 15.46
C PRO A 512 -22.37 13.08 14.77
N GLY A 513 -23.13 13.63 13.82
CA GLY A 513 -24.13 12.88 13.06
C GLY A 513 -23.57 12.06 11.90
N SER A 514 -22.27 12.16 11.61
CA SER A 514 -21.65 11.48 10.47
C SER A 514 -21.47 9.97 10.68
N ASP A 515 -21.45 9.24 9.56
CA ASP A 515 -21.09 7.82 9.54
C ASP A 515 -19.65 7.55 10.06
N TYR A 516 -18.80 8.59 10.07
CA TYR A 516 -17.43 8.52 10.56
C TYR A 516 -17.33 8.71 12.08
N ALA A 517 -18.28 9.39 12.72
CA ALA A 517 -18.25 9.67 14.15
C ALA A 517 -18.18 8.41 15.03
N PRO A 518 -19.05 7.39 14.89
CA PRO A 518 -18.94 6.17 15.72
C PRO A 518 -17.63 5.41 15.46
N ARG A 519 -17.14 5.41 14.21
CA ARG A 519 -15.84 4.80 13.85
C ARG A 519 -14.68 5.55 14.50
N ALA A 520 -14.71 6.87 14.53
CA ALA A 520 -13.69 7.71 15.13
C ALA A 520 -13.61 7.48 16.64
N VAL A 521 -14.75 7.47 17.36
CA VAL A 521 -14.76 7.18 18.81
C VAL A 521 -14.23 5.78 19.08
N TYR A 522 -14.66 4.79 18.30
CA TYR A 522 -14.17 3.41 18.44
C TYR A 522 -12.65 3.33 18.23
N THR A 523 -12.12 4.05 17.24
CA THR A 523 -10.69 4.06 16.97
C THR A 523 -9.90 4.72 18.10
N ILE A 524 -10.41 5.80 18.71
CA ILE A 524 -9.81 6.40 19.91
C ILE A 524 -9.82 5.39 21.07
N ALA A 525 -10.92 4.66 21.27
CA ALA A 525 -11.01 3.64 22.30
C ALA A 525 -9.97 2.52 22.09
N GLU A 526 -9.75 2.09 20.84
CA GLU A 526 -8.71 1.12 20.51
C GLU A 526 -7.29 1.67 20.73
N ILE A 527 -7.04 2.94 20.42
CA ILE A 527 -5.78 3.62 20.75
C ILE A 527 -5.55 3.60 22.28
N TYR A 528 -6.59 3.90 23.07
CA TYR A 528 -6.48 3.90 24.53
C TYR A 528 -6.34 2.48 25.10
N ARG A 529 -6.88 1.47 24.42
CA ARG A 529 -6.71 0.06 24.80
C ARG A 529 -5.26 -0.40 24.65
N THR A 530 -4.52 0.11 23.67
CA THR A 530 -3.11 -0.25 23.43
C THR A 530 -2.14 0.61 24.24
N ALA A 531 -2.56 1.78 24.72
CA ALA A 531 -1.78 2.67 25.57
C ALA A 531 -1.66 2.13 27.01
N LYS A 532 -0.46 1.69 27.41
CA LYS A 532 -0.20 1.10 28.74
C LYS A 532 -0.48 2.03 29.92
N GLU A 533 -0.41 3.34 29.70
CA GLU A 533 -0.49 4.36 30.76
C GLU A 533 -1.91 4.92 30.96
N ARG A 534 -2.86 4.55 30.10
CA ARG A 534 -4.24 5.06 30.16
C ARG A 534 -5.11 4.18 31.07
N PRO A 535 -5.87 4.77 32.01
CA PRO A 535 -6.82 4.01 32.82
C PRO A 535 -7.86 3.29 31.97
N GLN A 536 -8.16 2.04 32.31
CA GLN A 536 -9.20 1.25 31.63
C GLN A 536 -10.57 1.96 31.63
N THR A 537 -10.85 2.75 32.67
CA THR A 537 -12.08 3.52 32.82
C THR A 537 -12.28 4.57 31.72
N GLU A 538 -11.21 5.17 31.19
CA GLU A 538 -11.31 6.13 30.08
C GLU A 538 -11.76 5.42 28.79
N ARG A 539 -11.20 4.25 28.52
CA ARG A 539 -11.62 3.39 27.39
C ARG A 539 -13.06 2.93 27.54
N ASP A 540 -13.43 2.43 28.71
CA ASP A 540 -14.79 1.92 28.96
C ASP A 540 -15.84 3.04 28.85
N SER A 541 -15.49 4.27 29.26
CA SER A 541 -16.31 5.46 29.02
C SER A 541 -16.54 5.73 27.54
N LEU A 542 -15.54 5.54 26.68
CA LEU A 542 -15.70 5.72 25.23
C LEU A 542 -16.60 4.64 24.62
N TYR A 543 -16.45 3.38 25.04
CA TYR A 543 -17.36 2.31 24.59
C TYR A 543 -18.81 2.56 25.04
N HIS A 544 -19.01 2.99 26.29
CA HIS A 544 -20.34 3.40 26.76
C HIS A 544 -20.90 4.58 25.99
N TYR A 545 -20.06 5.56 25.63
CA TYR A 545 -20.47 6.68 24.77
C TYR A 545 -20.95 6.20 23.40
N ILE A 546 -20.23 5.28 22.73
CA ILE A 546 -20.65 4.72 21.44
C ILE A 546 -21.99 4.00 21.56
N ILE A 547 -22.18 3.20 22.62
CA ILE A 547 -23.42 2.46 22.87
C ILE A 547 -24.60 3.40 23.10
N THR A 548 -24.37 4.53 23.78
CA THR A 548 -25.42 5.47 24.17
C THR A 548 -25.79 6.40 23.02
N VAL A 549 -24.78 6.96 22.32
CA VAL A 549 -24.98 7.97 21.29
C VAL A 549 -25.20 7.35 19.90
N TYR A 550 -24.60 6.18 19.63
CA TYR A 550 -24.68 5.47 18.34
C TYR A 550 -25.16 4.02 18.50
N PRO A 551 -26.31 3.76 19.14
CA PRO A 551 -26.72 2.43 19.61
C PRO A 551 -26.83 1.36 18.52
N ASN A 552 -27.11 1.79 17.28
CA ASN A 552 -27.31 0.93 16.10
C ASN A 552 -26.07 0.82 15.20
N SER A 553 -24.93 1.42 15.59
CA SER A 553 -23.71 1.34 14.79
C SER A 553 -23.01 -0.03 14.95
N PRO A 554 -22.33 -0.55 13.91
CA PRO A 554 -21.50 -1.75 14.02
C PRO A 554 -20.51 -1.69 15.21
N TYR A 555 -19.98 -0.50 15.47
CA TYR A 555 -19.04 -0.23 16.56
C TYR A 555 -19.69 -0.30 17.94
N ALA A 556 -20.98 0.03 18.08
CA ALA A 556 -21.72 -0.16 19.33
C ALA A 556 -21.96 -1.64 19.64
N HIS A 557 -22.10 -2.50 18.61
CA HIS A 557 -22.19 -3.95 18.83
C HIS A 557 -20.87 -4.52 19.33
N GLU A 558 -19.75 -4.14 18.70
CA GLU A 558 -18.44 -4.58 19.15
C GLU A 558 -18.10 -4.03 20.54
N ALA A 559 -18.45 -2.76 20.83
CA ALA A 559 -18.30 -2.16 22.16
C ALA A 559 -19.06 -2.94 23.25
N ARG A 560 -20.31 -3.37 22.98
CA ARG A 560 -21.09 -4.20 23.92
C ARG A 560 -20.42 -5.52 24.20
N LYS A 561 -19.91 -6.17 23.16
CA LYS A 561 -19.17 -7.44 23.26
C LYS A 561 -17.90 -7.28 24.11
N ILE A 562 -17.14 -6.22 23.90
CA ILE A 562 -15.93 -5.92 24.68
C ILE A 562 -16.27 -5.68 26.16
N LEU A 563 -17.37 -4.98 26.43
CA LEU A 563 -17.84 -4.71 27.80
C LEU A 563 -18.61 -5.88 28.45
N GLY A 564 -18.80 -7.00 27.75
CA GLY A 564 -19.60 -8.14 28.26
C GLY A 564 -21.09 -7.83 28.44
N LEU A 565 -21.60 -6.79 27.77
CA LEU A 565 -23.01 -6.40 27.81
C LEU A 565 -23.85 -7.30 26.89
N PRO A 566 -25.14 -7.54 27.21
CA PRO A 566 -26.00 -8.34 26.36
C PRO A 566 -26.05 -7.73 24.96
N PRO A 567 -25.97 -8.55 23.89
CA PRO A 567 -26.11 -8.05 22.55
C PRO A 567 -27.49 -7.40 22.44
N VAL A 568 -27.52 -6.16 21.96
CA VAL A 568 -28.78 -5.60 21.46
C VAL A 568 -29.08 -6.41 20.22
N VAL A 569 -30.18 -7.16 20.26
CA VAL A 569 -30.85 -7.65 19.05
C VAL A 569 -31.28 -6.38 18.32
N VAL A 570 -30.40 -5.85 17.48
CA VAL A 570 -30.88 -5.07 16.36
C VAL A 570 -31.75 -6.05 15.62
N GLU A 571 -33.03 -5.75 15.48
CA GLU A 571 -33.84 -6.47 14.51
C GLU A 571 -33.10 -6.36 13.18
N GLN A 572 -32.41 -7.44 12.86
CA GLN A 572 -31.69 -7.66 11.63
C GLN A 572 -32.77 -7.62 10.55
N ASP A 573 -32.90 -6.49 9.87
CA ASP A 573 -33.81 -6.21 8.75
C ASP A 573 -35.13 -7.03 8.73
N SER A 574 -35.89 -6.99 9.83
CA SER A 574 -37.20 -7.66 9.94
C SER A 574 -38.17 -7.20 8.84
N ALA A 575 -37.98 -5.96 8.34
CA ALA A 575 -38.68 -5.42 7.19
C ALA A 575 -38.34 -6.15 5.87
N GLU A 576 -37.06 -6.49 5.62
CA GLU A 576 -36.65 -7.23 4.41
C GLU A 576 -37.18 -8.67 4.45
N GLU A 577 -37.09 -9.37 5.58
CA GLU A 577 -37.61 -10.73 5.71
C GLU A 577 -39.13 -10.79 5.56
N LEU A 578 -39.86 -9.86 6.17
CA LEU A 578 -41.30 -9.75 6.00
C LEU A 578 -41.68 -9.37 4.57
N PHE A 579 -40.88 -8.53 3.92
CA PHE A 579 -41.07 -8.20 2.52
C PHE A 579 -40.85 -9.42 1.62
N LYS A 580 -39.76 -10.18 1.81
CA LYS A 580 -39.49 -11.43 1.07
C LYS A 580 -40.58 -12.48 1.30
N LYS A 581 -41.09 -12.59 2.53
CA LYS A 581 -42.22 -13.46 2.86
C LYS A 581 -43.51 -13.03 2.16
N ALA A 582 -43.74 -11.73 2.02
CA ALA A 582 -44.86 -11.23 1.22
C ALA A 582 -44.67 -11.52 -0.28
N GLU A 583 -43.44 -11.45 -0.80
CA GLU A 583 -43.10 -11.85 -2.17
C GLU A 583 -43.33 -13.35 -2.39
N SER A 584 -42.94 -14.23 -1.45
CA SER A 584 -43.18 -15.67 -1.61
C SER A 584 -44.68 -16.01 -1.67
N PHE A 585 -45.51 -15.38 -0.84
CA PHE A 585 -46.97 -15.54 -0.94
C PHE A 585 -47.52 -15.03 -2.29
N ALA A 586 -46.95 -13.95 -2.84
CA ALA A 586 -47.35 -13.44 -4.15
C ALA A 586 -46.96 -14.38 -5.30
N GLU A 587 -45.79 -15.03 -5.21
CA GLU A 587 -45.34 -16.06 -6.16
C GLU A 587 -46.24 -17.30 -6.12
N GLU A 588 -46.67 -17.70 -4.92
CA GLU A 588 -47.64 -18.78 -4.69
C GLU A 588 -49.08 -18.42 -5.11
N ARG A 589 -49.30 -17.18 -5.58
CA ARG A 589 -50.60 -16.59 -5.95
C ARG A 589 -51.59 -16.41 -4.79
N ASP A 590 -51.13 -16.49 -3.54
CA ASP A 590 -51.90 -16.08 -2.37
C ASP A 590 -51.78 -14.56 -2.15
N TYR A 591 -52.50 -13.80 -2.99
CA TYR A 591 -52.44 -12.34 -2.98
C TYR A 591 -53.02 -11.72 -1.71
N GLN A 592 -53.95 -12.40 -1.03
CA GLN A 592 -54.56 -11.89 0.21
C GLN A 592 -53.54 -11.96 1.36
N SER A 593 -52.83 -13.08 1.51
CA SER A 593 -51.76 -13.22 2.50
C SER A 593 -50.56 -12.33 2.17
N ALA A 594 -50.21 -12.18 0.88
CA ALA A 594 -49.17 -11.26 0.42
C ALA A 594 -49.50 -9.81 0.79
N ILE A 595 -50.69 -9.31 0.44
CA ILE A 595 -51.11 -7.94 0.76
C ILE A 595 -51.17 -7.69 2.27
N LYS A 596 -51.65 -8.67 3.05
CA LYS A 596 -51.63 -8.57 4.52
C LYS A 596 -50.20 -8.42 5.04
N THR A 597 -49.28 -9.25 4.55
CA THR A 597 -47.88 -9.25 5.00
C THR A 597 -47.14 -7.98 4.55
N TYR A 598 -47.38 -7.49 3.32
CA TYR A 598 -46.87 -6.19 2.89
C TYR A 598 -47.40 -5.06 3.77
N ASN A 599 -48.68 -5.08 4.15
CA ASN A 599 -49.22 -4.08 5.08
C ASN A 599 -48.60 -4.18 6.47
N GLU A 600 -48.22 -5.37 6.94
CA GLU A 600 -47.44 -5.47 8.18
C GLU A 600 -46.10 -4.75 8.08
N VAL A 601 -45.41 -4.84 6.92
CA VAL A 601 -44.17 -4.08 6.67
C VAL A 601 -44.43 -2.57 6.81
N THR A 602 -45.51 -2.07 6.22
CA THR A 602 -45.81 -0.63 6.20
C THR A 602 -46.18 -0.08 7.58
N HIS A 603 -46.86 -0.87 8.42
CA HIS A 603 -47.27 -0.46 9.76
C HIS A 603 -46.16 -0.62 10.79
N LYS A 604 -45.39 -1.70 10.73
CA LYS A 604 -44.32 -2.00 11.69
C LYS A 604 -43.04 -1.23 11.40
N PHE A 605 -42.76 -0.90 10.13
CA PHE A 605 -41.50 -0.26 9.73
C PHE A 605 -41.68 1.01 8.87
N PRO A 606 -42.36 2.08 9.34
CA PRO A 606 -42.67 3.24 8.51
C PRO A 606 -41.45 3.98 7.92
N THR A 607 -40.27 3.86 8.54
CA THR A 607 -39.02 4.49 8.10
C THR A 607 -38.13 3.58 7.25
N SER A 608 -38.51 2.31 7.06
CA SER A 608 -37.72 1.34 6.29
C SER A 608 -37.72 1.65 4.79
N PRO A 609 -36.59 1.43 4.08
CA PRO A 609 -36.54 1.54 2.62
C PRO A 609 -37.49 0.56 1.90
N TYR A 610 -37.92 -0.51 2.57
CA TYR A 610 -38.89 -1.48 2.03
C TYR A 610 -40.34 -1.03 2.14
N THR A 611 -40.67 -0.04 2.97
CA THR A 611 -42.04 0.41 3.17
C THR A 611 -42.65 1.11 1.95
N PRO A 612 -41.95 2.04 1.27
CA PRO A 612 -42.41 2.57 -0.01
C PRO A 612 -42.57 1.49 -1.08
N LYS A 613 -41.69 0.47 -1.08
CA LYS A 613 -41.76 -0.68 -1.99
C LYS A 613 -42.99 -1.55 -1.69
N ALA A 614 -43.29 -1.82 -0.42
CA ALA A 614 -44.44 -2.60 0.03
C ALA A 614 -45.77 -1.92 -0.31
N LEU A 615 -45.89 -0.61 -0.07
CA LEU A 615 -47.08 0.16 -0.47
C LEU A 615 -47.33 0.09 -1.99
N TYR A 616 -46.26 0.18 -2.79
CA TYR A 616 -46.37 0.04 -4.24
C TYR A 616 -46.80 -1.37 -4.66
N ALA A 617 -46.21 -2.42 -4.06
CA ALA A 617 -46.56 -3.80 -4.33
C ALA A 617 -48.04 -4.10 -3.99
N VAL A 618 -48.55 -3.57 -2.87
CA VAL A 618 -49.98 -3.69 -2.52
C VAL A 618 -50.87 -3.05 -3.58
N GLY A 619 -50.57 -1.81 -3.98
CA GLY A 619 -51.31 -1.13 -5.05
C GLY A 619 -51.28 -1.92 -6.37
N TRP A 620 -50.12 -2.47 -6.72
CA TRP A 620 -49.94 -3.26 -7.94
C TRP A 620 -50.73 -4.57 -7.94
N HIS A 621 -50.76 -5.29 -6.82
CA HIS A 621 -51.55 -6.52 -6.69
C HIS A 621 -53.06 -6.26 -6.69
N PHE A 622 -53.52 -5.17 -6.07
CA PHE A 622 -54.92 -4.77 -6.19
C PHE A 622 -55.29 -4.46 -7.64
N GLU A 623 -54.44 -3.75 -8.38
CA GLU A 623 -54.68 -3.38 -9.78
C GLU A 623 -54.63 -4.59 -10.73
N ASN A 624 -53.60 -5.42 -10.63
CA ASN A 624 -53.28 -6.44 -11.64
C ASN A 624 -53.73 -7.85 -11.26
N SER A 625 -53.63 -8.21 -9.97
CA SER A 625 -53.91 -9.57 -9.50
C SER A 625 -55.37 -9.72 -9.04
N LEU A 626 -55.90 -8.72 -8.35
CA LEU A 626 -57.27 -8.73 -7.81
C LEU A 626 -58.27 -7.90 -8.64
N VAL A 627 -57.79 -7.16 -9.64
CA VAL A 627 -58.59 -6.32 -10.55
C VAL A 627 -59.55 -5.39 -9.79
N ASN A 628 -59.04 -4.78 -8.71
CA ASN A 628 -59.74 -3.85 -7.84
C ASN A 628 -59.01 -2.50 -7.86
N ALA A 629 -59.38 -1.68 -8.83
CA ALA A 629 -58.70 -0.42 -9.10
C ALA A 629 -58.99 0.67 -8.04
N ASP A 630 -60.15 0.64 -7.38
CA ASP A 630 -60.47 1.54 -6.28
C ASP A 630 -59.53 1.32 -5.08
N SER A 631 -59.29 0.05 -4.73
CA SER A 631 -58.37 -0.29 -3.63
C SER A 631 -56.93 0.05 -4.01
N ALA A 632 -56.51 -0.23 -5.26
CA ALA A 632 -55.18 0.13 -5.76
C ALA A 632 -54.91 1.65 -5.65
N LEU A 633 -55.90 2.47 -6.00
CA LEU A 633 -55.80 3.93 -5.94
C LEU A 633 -55.49 4.43 -4.52
N VAL A 634 -56.12 3.84 -3.50
CA VAL A 634 -55.91 4.25 -2.09
C VAL A 634 -54.45 4.07 -1.70
N PHE A 635 -53.85 2.92 -2.02
CA PHE A 635 -52.46 2.64 -1.66
C PHE A 635 -51.46 3.45 -2.48
N TYR A 636 -51.71 3.69 -3.77
CA TYR A 636 -50.88 4.58 -4.57
C TYR A 636 -50.94 6.04 -4.10
N LYS A 637 -52.13 6.55 -3.72
CA LYS A 637 -52.26 7.89 -3.12
C LYS A 637 -51.54 7.99 -1.78
N LYS A 638 -51.65 6.94 -0.94
CA LYS A 638 -50.94 6.86 0.34
C LYS A 638 -49.42 6.91 0.12
N LEU A 639 -48.90 6.14 -0.83
CA LEU A 639 -47.48 6.14 -1.20
C LEU A 639 -46.98 7.52 -1.63
N ILE A 640 -47.71 8.21 -2.50
CA ILE A 640 -47.34 9.55 -3.01
C ILE A 640 -47.38 10.59 -1.88
N THR A 641 -48.35 10.48 -0.98
CA THR A 641 -48.54 11.45 0.12
C THR A 641 -47.51 11.26 1.22
N GLU A 642 -47.26 10.02 1.64
CA GLU A 642 -46.38 9.70 2.77
C GLU A 642 -44.91 9.62 2.36
N TYR A 643 -44.61 9.26 1.09
CA TYR A 643 -43.24 9.05 0.60
C TYR A 643 -42.97 9.73 -0.76
N PRO A 644 -43.14 11.06 -0.88
CA PRO A 644 -43.10 11.77 -2.17
C PRO A 644 -41.74 11.74 -2.88
N SER A 645 -40.63 11.52 -2.16
CA SER A 645 -39.28 11.43 -2.72
C SER A 645 -38.87 10.01 -3.16
N SER A 646 -39.75 9.02 -2.99
CA SER A 646 -39.49 7.63 -3.35
C SER A 646 -39.55 7.40 -4.86
N VAL A 647 -38.65 6.55 -5.38
CA VAL A 647 -38.71 6.07 -6.78
C VAL A 647 -40.05 5.38 -7.09
N TYR A 648 -40.68 4.74 -6.10
CA TYR A 648 -41.97 4.08 -6.25
C TYR A 648 -43.14 5.08 -6.29
N ALA A 649 -43.02 6.21 -5.60
CA ALA A 649 -44.02 7.28 -5.68
C ALA A 649 -44.04 7.90 -7.09
N ALA A 650 -42.86 8.12 -7.67
CA ALA A 650 -42.73 8.57 -9.06
C ALA A 650 -43.36 7.57 -10.05
N ALA A 651 -43.22 6.26 -9.82
CA ALA A 651 -43.82 5.21 -10.64
C ALA A 651 -45.35 5.09 -10.49
N ALA A 652 -45.90 5.38 -9.31
CA ALA A 652 -47.34 5.33 -9.03
C ALA A 652 -48.10 6.57 -9.56
N GLN A 653 -47.43 7.72 -9.67
CA GLN A 653 -48.03 8.98 -10.10
C GLN A 653 -48.82 8.91 -11.43
N PRO A 654 -48.28 8.36 -12.54
CA PRO A 654 -49.03 8.29 -13.80
C PRO A 654 -50.28 7.39 -13.69
N LYS A 655 -50.21 6.31 -12.90
CA LYS A 655 -51.33 5.38 -12.69
C LYS A 655 -52.51 6.02 -11.96
N VAL A 656 -52.22 6.84 -10.94
CA VAL A 656 -53.25 7.60 -10.22
C VAL A 656 -53.95 8.59 -11.15
N ILE A 657 -53.19 9.30 -11.98
CA ILE A 657 -53.72 10.27 -12.95
C ILE A 657 -54.61 9.59 -13.98
N GLU A 658 -54.17 8.45 -14.52
CA GLU A 658 -54.95 7.65 -15.48
C GLU A 658 -56.31 7.23 -14.89
N TYR A 659 -56.31 6.69 -13.68
CA TYR A 659 -57.53 6.26 -13.01
C TYR A 659 -58.50 7.43 -12.74
N GLU A 660 -57.99 8.56 -12.27
CA GLU A 660 -58.81 9.75 -12.02
C GLU A 660 -59.43 10.33 -13.30
N ASN A 661 -58.70 10.28 -14.42
CA ASN A 661 -59.21 10.70 -15.71
C ASN A 661 -60.31 9.77 -16.24
N GLU A 662 -60.14 8.46 -16.04
CA GLU A 662 -61.15 7.47 -16.42
C GLU A 662 -62.44 7.62 -15.61
N GLN A 663 -62.34 7.83 -14.29
CA GLN A 663 -63.50 8.11 -13.45
C GLN A 663 -64.24 9.38 -13.86
N LYS A 664 -63.51 10.45 -14.23
CA LYS A 664 -64.11 11.67 -14.79
C LYS A 664 -64.83 11.41 -16.11
N ARG A 665 -64.26 10.56 -16.98
CA ARG A 665 -64.90 10.17 -18.25
C ARG A 665 -66.21 9.43 -18.01
N ILE A 666 -66.21 8.42 -17.14
CA ILE A 666 -67.41 7.64 -16.79
C ILE A 666 -68.48 8.54 -16.17
N ALA A 667 -68.10 9.44 -15.27
CA ALA A 667 -69.03 10.40 -14.67
C ALA A 667 -69.65 11.34 -15.72
N ALA A 668 -68.85 11.83 -16.66
CA ALA A 668 -69.33 12.67 -17.76
C ALA A 668 -70.28 11.91 -18.70
N GLU A 669 -70.01 10.63 -18.99
CA GLU A 669 -70.87 9.80 -19.84
C GLU A 669 -72.20 9.47 -19.16
N LYS A 670 -72.18 9.17 -17.85
CA LYS A 670 -73.39 8.99 -17.05
C LYS A 670 -74.24 10.26 -17.02
N GLN A 671 -73.60 11.42 -16.87
CA GLN A 671 -74.28 12.71 -16.90
C GLN A 671 -74.93 12.97 -18.27
N LYS A 672 -74.23 12.69 -19.38
CA LYS A 672 -74.80 12.79 -20.72
C LYS A 672 -76.02 11.89 -20.92
N LYS A 673 -75.99 10.64 -20.43
CA LYS A 673 -77.13 9.72 -20.50
C LYS A 673 -78.34 10.23 -19.71
N ILE A 674 -78.11 10.78 -18.51
CA ILE A 674 -79.17 11.40 -17.70
C ILE A 674 -79.79 12.60 -18.43
N GLU A 675 -78.96 13.40 -19.10
CA GLU A 675 -79.39 14.59 -19.84
C GLU A 675 -80.18 14.22 -21.11
N GLU A 676 -79.79 13.12 -21.78
CA GLU A 676 -80.48 12.57 -22.94
C GLU A 676 -81.82 11.92 -22.57
N GLU A 677 -81.92 11.23 -21.43
CA GLU A 677 -83.19 10.73 -20.87
C GLU A 677 -84.12 11.87 -20.47
N LYS A 678 -83.60 12.94 -19.84
CA LYS A 678 -84.38 14.14 -19.55
C LYS A 678 -84.94 14.78 -20.81
N ARG A 679 -84.14 14.88 -21.88
CA ARG A 679 -84.59 15.41 -23.17
C ARG A 679 -85.71 14.57 -23.78
N LYS A 680 -85.58 13.23 -23.75
CA LYS A 680 -86.64 12.32 -24.22
C LYS A 680 -87.92 12.45 -23.40
N LEU A 681 -87.81 12.63 -22.08
CA LEU A 681 -88.96 12.87 -21.20
C LEU A 681 -89.64 14.21 -21.49
N GLU A 682 -88.88 15.26 -21.80
CA GLU A 682 -89.42 16.56 -22.21
C GLU A 682 -90.11 16.49 -23.58
N GLU A 683 -89.52 15.79 -24.55
CA GLU A 683 -90.14 15.55 -25.86
C GLU A 683 -91.46 14.74 -25.73
N GLN A 684 -91.52 13.77 -24.82
CA GLN A 684 -92.73 13.01 -24.52
C GLN A 684 -93.81 13.90 -23.87
N LYS A 685 -93.43 14.74 -22.91
CA LYS A 685 -94.35 15.72 -22.30
C LYS A 685 -94.88 16.72 -23.32
N GLN A 686 -94.05 17.18 -24.26
CA GLN A 686 -94.49 18.08 -25.33
C GLN A 686 -95.47 17.39 -26.29
N LYS A 687 -95.26 16.11 -26.64
CA LYS A 687 -96.22 15.34 -27.44
C LYS A 687 -97.56 15.14 -26.72
N GLU A 688 -97.54 14.80 -25.42
CA GLU A 688 -98.76 14.70 -24.62
C GLU A 688 -99.50 16.05 -24.49
N GLN A 689 -98.75 17.15 -24.47
CA GLN A 689 -99.31 18.50 -24.40
C GLN A 689 -99.92 18.92 -25.74
N GLN A 690 -99.29 18.57 -26.86
CA GLN A 690 -99.84 18.76 -28.21
C GLN A 690 -101.08 17.88 -28.46
N GLU A 691 -101.12 16.64 -27.97
CA GLU A 691 -102.33 15.80 -28.01
C GLU A 691 -103.47 16.40 -27.16
N LYS A 692 -103.16 16.93 -25.96
CA LYS A 692 -104.15 17.62 -25.13
C LYS A 692 -104.67 18.92 -25.76
N GLU A 693 -103.84 19.62 -26.53
CA GLU A 693 -104.26 20.81 -27.30
C GLU A 693 -105.06 20.46 -28.55
N ALA A 694 -104.72 19.35 -29.24
CA ALA A 694 -105.50 18.84 -30.37
C ALA A 694 -106.91 18.35 -29.98
N VAL A 695 -107.08 17.84 -28.75
CA VAL A 695 -108.39 17.49 -28.19
C VAL A 695 -109.21 18.74 -27.80
N LYS A 696 -108.56 19.89 -27.55
CA LYS A 696 -109.23 21.16 -27.24
C LYS A 696 -109.67 21.97 -28.48
N THR A 697 -109.11 21.73 -29.65
CA THR A 697 -109.44 22.47 -30.89
C THR A 697 -110.64 21.91 -31.66
N HIS A 698 -111.30 20.85 -31.17
CA HIS A 698 -112.55 20.32 -31.75
C HIS A 698 -113.85 20.85 -31.11
N SER A 699 -113.79 21.90 -30.28
CA SER A 699 -115.00 22.46 -29.67
C SER A 699 -114.93 23.97 -29.47
N GLN A 700 -115.02 24.79 -30.53
CA GLN A 700 -115.70 26.09 -30.51
C GLN A 700 -116.22 26.51 -31.92
N PRO A 701 -117.38 27.19 -32.03
CA PRO A 701 -118.06 27.54 -33.29
C PRO A 701 -117.70 28.94 -33.82
N SER A 702 -117.84 29.13 -35.14
CA SER A 702 -117.52 30.34 -35.93
C SER A 702 -118.45 31.54 -35.66
N PRO A 703 -117.95 32.80 -35.67
CA PRO A 703 -118.79 34.00 -35.71
C PRO A 703 -118.86 34.68 -37.08
N VAL A 704 -119.97 35.39 -37.26
CA VAL A 704 -120.54 35.97 -38.48
C VAL A 704 -119.96 37.35 -38.83
N VAL A 705 -119.93 37.64 -40.13
CA VAL A 705 -119.48 38.85 -40.84
C VAL A 705 -120.47 40.02 -40.72
N GLN A 706 -119.97 41.26 -40.61
CA GLN A 706 -120.71 42.46 -41.03
C GLN A 706 -119.79 43.49 -41.70
N ASP A 707 -120.16 43.85 -42.93
CA ASP A 707 -119.63 44.90 -43.80
C ASP A 707 -120.19 46.29 -43.44
N SER A 708 -119.40 47.35 -43.67
CA SER A 708 -119.94 48.63 -44.18
C SER A 708 -118.85 49.49 -44.84
N LEU A 709 -119.10 49.84 -46.10
CA LEU A 709 -118.36 50.70 -47.02
C LEU A 709 -118.47 52.21 -46.73
N HIS A 710 -117.43 52.99 -47.08
CA HIS A 710 -117.46 54.27 -47.82
C HIS A 710 -116.05 54.91 -47.84
N THR A 711 -115.50 55.59 -48.86
CA THR A 711 -115.74 55.87 -50.29
C THR A 711 -114.54 56.73 -50.77
N PRO A 712 -114.32 56.94 -52.08
CA PRO A 712 -113.09 57.50 -52.63
C PRO A 712 -113.09 59.05 -52.79
N HIS A 713 -111.89 59.64 -52.67
CA HIS A 713 -111.31 60.60 -53.62
C HIS A 713 -109.78 60.58 -53.52
#